data_AF-A0A2P6V0F4-F1
#
_entry.id   AF-A0A2P6V0F4-F1
#
_cell.length_a   1.000
_cell.length_b   1.000
_cell.length_c   1.000
_cell.angle_alpha   90.00
_cell.angle_beta   90.00
_cell.angle_gamma   90.00
#
_symmetry.space_group_name_H-M   'P 1'
#
loop_
_entity.id
_entity.type
_entity.pdbx_description
1 polymer ?
#
loop_
_entity_poly.entity_id
_entity_poly.type
_entity_poly.pdbx_seq_one_letter_code
_entity_poly.pdbx_strand_id
1 'polypeptide(L)'
;MAEQQTGGDLRRLVNEAHPPRAADLAELHSLQKTRKERDTTDKAASLSATLKSASREAGPRVEIREPKHLYLPQSPRSRAVAEEQQTELIKEMFHEMGDIGLKPVVVYHNLSVPELYEHALKYEPSTHIVASGALATLSGAKTGRSPKDKRVVREPDSEADIWWGAGSPNYEMDERTFILNRERAVDYLNTLDRLYVFDGYAGWETGARFKIRVVCARPYHALFMHNMLIRPTEDELHSFGLPDFTIYNGGAFPANRYTSYMTSSTSIDVSLKHKEMVILGTQYAGEMKKGVFSLMNYVLPKMGILSLHSGCNEGKGGDVTLFFGLSGTGKTTLSADPNRPLIGDDEHGWSDNGVFNIEGGCYAKAIGLKEENEPDIYHAIKFGCILENVVFDEETRGVDYEANTITENTRASYPIEHIENAKIPCVGGHPKNIIMLCCDAFGVLPPVAKLTPEQAMYYFISGYTAKVAGTEQGVTEPEATFSACFGSAFLMWHPTKYASMLAQKVKKHGTHVWLINTGWTGGPYGVGYRFKLRHTRAIVDAIHSGELEKAGYDNMPIFNLQVPQSVSNVPSEVLMPQNCWADRENYTKTLTHLAELFNKNFKKFEDGGGHVTPEEAHKILDSDFARLAEECERMVHLGADWLHVDVMDGHFVPNLTLGAPIVRSLRKHTAAFLDVHLMVSNPAQWVSDFAAAGADMYTFHLEAVAGGDLEALQAAGSAGLPAVHDLVAAVKAAGMLAGLTVKPGTPVELLLPYVPQLDMVLIMSVEPGFGGQSFMPDQMNKVRFLRAKFPDLYIEVDGGLAPDTIGAAAAAGANAIVAGSAIFGAADPGAVMHTLRAAVDEAATGGAAAAAQ
;
A
#
# COMPACT_ATOMS: atom_id res chain seq x y z
N MET A 1 -19.69 -18.86 50.43
CA MET A 1 -20.73 -19.79 50.94
C MET A 1 -22.06 -19.25 50.46
N ALA A 2 -22.86 -19.88 49.60
CA ALA A 2 -22.84 -21.19 48.96
C ALA A 2 -23.53 -21.07 47.57
N GLU A 3 -23.04 -21.87 46.61
CA GLU A 3 -23.72 -22.59 45.50
C GLU A 3 -24.81 -21.92 44.61
N GLN A 4 -25.05 -22.30 43.36
CA GLN A 4 -24.30 -22.86 42.21
C GLN A 4 -25.33 -22.84 41.04
N GLN A 5 -24.85 -22.68 39.80
CA GLN A 5 -25.44 -23.19 38.52
C GLN A 5 -26.82 -22.72 38.03
N THR A 6 -26.90 -22.14 36.82
CA THR A 6 -27.23 -22.87 35.57
C THR A 6 -27.30 -21.90 34.38
N GLY A 7 -26.84 -22.34 33.21
CA GLY A 7 -26.99 -21.65 31.93
C GLY A 7 -28.09 -22.28 31.05
N GLY A 8 -28.39 -21.60 29.96
CA GLY A 8 -29.14 -22.10 28.80
C GLY A 8 -30.66 -21.93 28.86
N ASP A 9 -31.27 -21.16 27.95
CA ASP A 9 -31.53 -21.62 26.59
C ASP A 9 -32.45 -20.62 25.84
N LEU A 10 -32.04 -20.31 24.62
CA LEU A 10 -32.50 -19.26 23.72
C LEU A 10 -33.65 -19.77 22.82
N ARG A 11 -34.61 -20.51 23.41
CA ARG A 11 -35.69 -21.21 22.67
C ARG A 11 -37.10 -20.98 23.20
N ARG A 12 -37.42 -19.74 23.58
CA ARG A 12 -38.82 -19.28 23.74
C ARG A 12 -38.92 -17.84 23.26
N LEU A 13 -39.35 -17.66 22.00
CA LEU A 13 -40.15 -16.52 21.49
C LEU A 13 -40.30 -16.60 19.95
N VAL A 14 -40.43 -17.81 19.40
CA VAL A 14 -40.96 -18.01 18.05
C VAL A 14 -42.20 -18.89 18.21
N ASN A 15 -43.36 -18.23 18.26
CA ASN A 15 -44.71 -18.71 17.88
C ASN A 15 -45.74 -17.92 18.68
N GLU A 16 -46.23 -16.81 18.12
CA GLU A 16 -47.60 -16.29 18.24
C GLU A 16 -47.72 -14.91 17.59
N ALA A 17 -48.03 -14.86 16.29
CA ALA A 17 -48.63 -13.70 15.65
C ALA A 17 -49.51 -14.18 14.48
N HIS A 18 -50.83 -14.18 14.68
CA HIS A 18 -51.82 -14.50 13.66
C HIS A 18 -52.12 -13.30 12.74
N PRO A 19 -52.49 -13.52 11.46
CA PRO A 19 -52.92 -12.45 10.56
C PRO A 19 -54.34 -11.94 10.91
N PRO A 20 -54.68 -10.66 10.61
CA PRO A 20 -55.98 -10.09 10.95
C PRO A 20 -57.13 -10.73 10.14
N ARG A 21 -58.31 -10.85 10.77
CA ARG A 21 -59.53 -11.46 10.20
C ARG A 21 -60.31 -10.44 9.38
N ALA A 22 -61.09 -10.94 8.42
CA ALA A 22 -61.89 -10.18 7.45
C ALA A 22 -62.99 -9.26 8.03
N ALA A 23 -63.17 -9.18 9.35
CA ALA A 23 -64.11 -8.25 9.98
C ALA A 23 -63.52 -6.83 10.15
N ASP A 24 -62.19 -6.70 10.20
CA ASP A 24 -61.50 -5.41 10.44
C ASP A 24 -61.35 -4.55 9.16
N LEU A 25 -61.69 -5.11 7.99
CA LEU A 25 -61.69 -4.41 6.70
C LEU A 25 -63.01 -3.68 6.40
N ALA A 26 -64.12 -4.07 7.03
CA ALA A 26 -65.43 -3.45 6.83
C ALA A 26 -65.57 -2.10 7.59
N GLU A 27 -64.88 -1.96 8.73
CA GLU A 27 -64.89 -0.74 9.55
C GLU A 27 -63.95 0.35 8.99
N LEU A 28 -62.88 -0.04 8.29
CA LEU A 28 -62.00 0.88 7.56
C LEU A 28 -62.64 1.44 6.28
N HIS A 29 -63.54 0.69 5.64
CA HIS A 29 -64.29 1.15 4.46
C HIS A 29 -65.50 2.05 4.81
N SER A 30 -66.03 2.00 6.03
CA SER A 30 -67.15 2.86 6.47
C SER A 30 -66.69 4.27 6.87
N LEU A 31 -65.44 4.42 7.33
CA LEU A 31 -64.81 5.71 7.64
C LEU A 31 -64.34 6.49 6.39
N GLN A 32 -64.28 5.85 5.22
CA GLN A 32 -63.96 6.50 3.94
C GLN A 32 -65.18 7.00 3.15
N LYS A 33 -66.41 6.75 3.61
CA LYS A 33 -67.64 7.14 2.89
C LYS A 33 -68.36 8.39 3.40
N THR A 34 -68.01 8.94 4.57
CA THR A 34 -68.71 10.09 5.18
C THR A 34 -67.94 11.42 5.14
N ARG A 35 -66.86 11.49 4.35
CA ARG A 35 -66.13 12.76 4.10
C ARG A 35 -66.27 13.29 2.66
N LYS A 36 -67.08 12.63 1.84
CA LYS A 36 -67.54 13.10 0.53
C LYS A 36 -68.97 13.64 0.75
N GLU A 37 -69.21 14.89 0.37
CA GLU A 37 -70.46 15.67 0.56
C GLU A 37 -70.59 16.44 1.88
N ARG A 38 -69.81 17.53 2.01
CA ARG A 38 -70.17 18.81 2.64
C ARG A 38 -69.01 19.80 2.47
N ASP A 39 -69.02 20.49 1.33
CA ASP A 39 -68.38 21.79 0.98
C ASP A 39 -67.98 21.80 -0.50
N THR A 40 -68.98 21.83 -1.38
CA THR A 40 -68.79 22.07 -2.81
C THR A 40 -69.89 23.00 -3.29
N THR A 41 -69.76 24.31 -3.01
CA THR A 41 -70.41 25.35 -3.83
C THR A 41 -69.81 26.75 -3.66
N ASP A 42 -69.10 27.07 -2.57
CA ASP A 42 -68.50 28.42 -2.39
C ASP A 42 -66.97 28.52 -2.54
N LYS A 43 -66.26 27.44 -2.85
CA LYS A 43 -64.80 27.46 -3.14
C LYS A 43 -64.45 27.35 -4.63
N ALA A 44 -65.44 27.15 -5.50
CA ALA A 44 -65.22 27.04 -6.95
C ALA A 44 -65.12 28.41 -7.67
N ALA A 45 -65.54 29.50 -7.03
CA ALA A 45 -65.42 30.86 -7.58
C ALA A 45 -64.08 31.54 -7.27
N SER A 46 -63.33 31.13 -6.23
CA SER A 46 -62.04 31.74 -5.90
C SER A 46 -60.81 30.99 -6.43
N LEU A 47 -60.93 29.71 -6.82
CA LEU A 47 -59.82 28.98 -7.46
C LEU A 47 -59.73 29.23 -8.98
N SER A 48 -60.84 29.59 -9.65
CA SER A 48 -60.88 29.87 -11.10
C SER A 48 -60.38 31.28 -11.46
N ALA A 49 -60.41 32.23 -10.51
CA ALA A 49 -59.81 33.56 -10.69
C ALA A 49 -58.27 33.54 -10.58
N THR A 50 -57.72 32.66 -9.75
CA THR A 50 -56.27 32.53 -9.57
C THR A 50 -55.62 31.73 -10.70
N LEU A 51 -56.29 30.70 -11.24
CA LEU A 51 -55.79 29.86 -12.34
C LEU A 51 -55.95 30.47 -13.75
N LYS A 52 -56.71 31.57 -13.91
CA LYS A 52 -56.79 32.32 -15.18
C LYS A 52 -55.77 33.45 -15.32
N SER A 53 -54.93 33.69 -14.31
CA SER A 53 -53.86 34.72 -14.38
C SER A 53 -52.47 34.15 -14.70
N ALA A 54 -52.34 32.84 -14.89
CA ALA A 54 -51.05 32.16 -15.05
C ALA A 54 -51.00 31.25 -16.29
N SER A 55 -51.42 31.76 -17.44
CA SER A 55 -50.96 31.25 -18.74
C SER A 55 -50.76 32.41 -19.72
N ARG A 56 -49.55 32.42 -20.28
CA ARG A 56 -48.88 33.40 -21.15
C ARG A 56 -49.78 34.13 -22.15
N GLU A 57 -49.70 35.46 -22.15
CA GLU A 57 -49.46 36.29 -23.34
C GLU A 57 -49.02 37.70 -22.87
N ALA A 58 -47.98 38.23 -23.51
CA ALA A 58 -47.16 39.39 -23.11
C ALA A 58 -46.23 39.16 -21.90
N GLY A 59 -45.00 38.74 -22.21
CA GLY A 59 -43.91 38.72 -21.23
C GLY A 59 -43.50 40.13 -20.78
N PRO A 60 -43.19 40.31 -19.49
CA PRO A 60 -42.43 41.48 -19.04
C PRO A 60 -41.32 41.07 -18.06
N ARG A 61 -40.15 41.69 -17.96
CA ARG A 61 -39.47 42.77 -18.67
C ARG A 61 -38.00 42.37 -18.59
N VAL A 62 -37.32 42.29 -19.71
CA VAL A 62 -35.86 42.24 -19.71
C VAL A 62 -35.39 43.61 -19.23
N GLU A 63 -34.95 43.74 -17.97
CA GLU A 63 -34.01 44.81 -17.63
C GLU A 63 -32.63 44.34 -18.10
N ILE A 64 -32.31 44.60 -19.37
CA ILE A 64 -30.91 44.83 -19.74
C ILE A 64 -30.57 46.15 -19.07
N ARG A 65 -30.01 46.09 -17.87
CA ARG A 65 -29.29 47.23 -17.33
C ARG A 65 -27.98 47.31 -18.10
N GLU A 66 -27.89 48.26 -19.03
CA GLU A 66 -26.58 48.85 -19.31
C GLU A 66 -25.97 49.27 -17.96
N PRO A 67 -24.66 49.06 -17.76
CA PRO A 67 -24.02 49.17 -16.46
C PRO A 67 -24.04 50.63 -15.99
N LYS A 68 -25.12 51.03 -15.33
CA LYS A 68 -25.18 52.29 -14.59
C LYS A 68 -24.93 51.98 -13.12
N HIS A 69 -23.67 52.19 -12.76
CA HIS A 69 -23.16 52.41 -11.42
C HIS A 69 -23.42 51.29 -10.41
N LEU A 70 -22.76 50.15 -10.59
CA LEU A 70 -22.22 49.40 -9.44
C LEU A 70 -20.89 50.04 -9.06
N TYR A 71 -20.79 50.50 -7.82
CA TYR A 71 -19.55 51.01 -7.25
C TYR A 71 -18.60 49.82 -7.04
N LEU A 72 -17.78 49.53 -8.04
CA LEU A 72 -16.62 48.66 -7.94
C LEU A 72 -15.41 49.55 -7.65
N PRO A 73 -14.72 49.44 -6.50
CA PRO A 73 -13.39 50.01 -6.38
C PRO A 73 -12.42 49.15 -7.20
N GLN A 74 -12.26 49.48 -8.48
CA GLN A 74 -11.17 48.96 -9.31
C GLN A 74 -9.88 49.74 -9.02
N SER A 75 -8.76 49.04 -8.88
CA SER A 75 -7.46 49.71 -8.77
C SER A 75 -7.09 50.40 -10.09
N PRO A 76 -6.31 51.50 -10.08
CA PRO A 76 -6.09 52.35 -11.27
C PRO A 76 -5.27 51.71 -12.42
N ARG A 77 -4.90 50.42 -12.35
CA ARG A 77 -3.94 49.79 -13.28
C ARG A 77 -4.53 48.96 -14.42
N SER A 78 -5.83 48.65 -14.45
CA SER A 78 -6.39 47.68 -15.42
C SER A 78 -7.25 48.28 -16.55
N ARG A 79 -7.27 49.60 -16.75
CA ARG A 79 -8.36 50.26 -17.48
C ARG A 79 -8.19 50.49 -18.99
N ALA A 80 -7.25 49.85 -19.71
CA ALA A 80 -7.03 50.26 -21.11
C ALA A 80 -6.82 49.15 -22.16
N VAL A 81 -6.78 47.85 -21.82
CA VAL A 81 -6.56 46.78 -22.83
C VAL A 81 -7.47 45.55 -22.65
N ALA A 82 -8.36 45.53 -21.63
CA ALA A 82 -9.11 44.34 -21.24
C ALA A 82 -10.49 44.14 -21.92
N GLU A 83 -11.05 45.13 -22.62
CA GLU A 83 -12.48 45.11 -22.95
C GLU A 83 -12.86 44.23 -24.17
N GLU A 84 -11.93 43.86 -25.06
CA GLU A 84 -12.26 43.10 -26.27
C GLU A 84 -12.01 41.57 -26.14
N GLN A 85 -10.98 41.14 -25.41
CA GLN A 85 -10.63 39.71 -25.24
C GLN A 85 -11.35 39.02 -24.06
N GLN A 86 -11.70 39.77 -23.01
CA GLN A 86 -12.44 39.24 -21.86
C GLN A 86 -13.86 38.77 -22.25
N THR A 87 -14.41 39.31 -23.35
CA THR A 87 -15.74 38.98 -23.86
C THR A 87 -15.80 37.62 -24.57
N GLU A 88 -14.71 37.18 -25.21
CA GLU A 88 -14.64 35.85 -25.86
C GLU A 88 -14.44 34.72 -24.84
N LEU A 89 -13.59 34.93 -23.82
CA LEU A 89 -13.35 33.95 -22.74
C LEU A 89 -14.62 33.68 -21.91
N ILE A 90 -15.39 34.75 -21.65
CA ILE A 90 -16.70 34.66 -21.00
C ILE A 90 -17.70 33.90 -21.90
N LYS A 91 -17.69 34.12 -23.23
CA LYS A 91 -18.55 33.39 -24.17
C LYS A 91 -18.21 31.91 -24.26
N GLU A 92 -16.93 31.52 -24.28
CA GLU A 92 -16.51 30.11 -24.28
C GLU A 92 -16.92 29.41 -22.97
N MET A 93 -16.71 30.05 -21.81
CA MET A 93 -17.23 29.55 -20.53
C MET A 93 -18.77 29.40 -20.53
N PHE A 94 -19.51 30.38 -21.04
CA PHE A 94 -20.97 30.29 -21.13
C PHE A 94 -21.44 29.24 -22.15
N HIS A 95 -20.65 28.97 -23.20
CA HIS A 95 -20.91 27.89 -24.15
C HIS A 95 -20.70 26.52 -23.50
N GLU A 96 -19.61 26.33 -22.75
CA GLU A 96 -19.34 25.12 -21.95
C GLU A 96 -20.40 24.90 -20.84
N MET A 97 -20.77 25.96 -20.11
CA MET A 97 -21.81 25.90 -19.09
C MET A 97 -23.18 25.56 -19.69
N GLY A 98 -23.43 25.97 -20.93
CA GLY A 98 -24.62 25.61 -21.71
C GLY A 98 -24.67 24.12 -22.07
N ASP A 99 -23.54 23.51 -22.42
CA ASP A 99 -23.44 22.09 -22.80
C ASP A 99 -23.52 21.13 -21.59
N ILE A 100 -23.16 21.57 -20.38
CA ILE A 100 -23.32 20.81 -19.12
C ILE A 100 -24.67 21.03 -18.42
N GLY A 101 -25.58 21.80 -19.03
CA GLY A 101 -26.92 22.05 -18.49
C GLY A 101 -27.00 23.06 -17.35
N LEU A 102 -25.92 23.79 -17.04
CA LEU A 102 -25.93 24.84 -16.01
C LEU A 102 -26.66 26.11 -16.54
N LYS A 103 -27.63 26.62 -15.77
CA LYS A 103 -28.55 27.73 -16.11
C LYS A 103 -28.24 28.99 -15.27
N PRO A 104 -28.84 30.18 -15.51
CA PRO A 104 -28.27 31.41 -14.96
C PRO A 104 -28.41 31.48 -13.44
N VAL A 105 -27.26 31.25 -12.82
CA VAL A 105 -26.89 31.36 -11.43
C VAL A 105 -25.66 32.28 -11.39
N VAL A 106 -25.49 33.12 -10.38
CA VAL A 106 -24.26 33.93 -10.30
C VAL A 106 -23.08 32.99 -10.04
N VAL A 107 -22.13 32.93 -10.97
CA VAL A 107 -20.93 32.10 -10.85
C VAL A 107 -19.78 32.95 -10.35
N TYR A 108 -19.19 32.53 -9.23
CA TYR A 108 -17.99 33.12 -8.69
C TYR A 108 -16.79 32.20 -8.98
N HIS A 109 -15.93 32.62 -9.89
CA HIS A 109 -14.80 31.84 -10.38
C HIS A 109 -13.50 32.30 -9.70
N ASN A 110 -12.75 31.36 -9.13
CA ASN A 110 -11.45 31.55 -8.49
C ASN A 110 -11.37 32.78 -7.56
N LEU A 111 -12.39 32.98 -6.71
CA LEU A 111 -12.43 34.07 -5.75
C LEU A 111 -11.20 34.10 -4.84
N SER A 112 -10.80 35.31 -4.45
CA SER A 112 -9.74 35.48 -3.46
C SER A 112 -10.17 34.95 -2.08
N VAL A 113 -9.20 34.60 -1.24
CA VAL A 113 -9.44 34.14 0.15
C VAL A 113 -10.32 35.12 0.95
N PRO A 114 -10.08 36.45 0.95
CA PRO A 114 -10.98 37.39 1.63
C PRO A 114 -12.41 37.37 1.11
N GLU A 115 -12.63 37.31 -0.20
CA GLU A 115 -13.98 37.23 -0.77
C GLU A 115 -14.69 35.93 -0.37
N LEU A 116 -13.96 34.81 -0.35
CA LEU A 116 -14.51 33.52 0.13
C LEU A 116 -14.90 33.58 1.62
N TYR A 117 -14.12 34.27 2.46
CA TYR A 117 -14.47 34.53 3.86
C TYR A 117 -15.74 35.37 3.98
N GLU A 118 -15.82 36.49 3.25
CA GLU A 118 -17.00 37.37 3.24
C GLU A 118 -18.25 36.61 2.80
N HIS A 119 -18.14 35.80 1.76
CA HIS A 119 -19.23 34.97 1.26
C HIS A 119 -19.62 33.88 2.25
N ALA A 120 -18.67 33.21 2.88
CA ALA A 120 -18.96 32.19 3.88
C ALA A 120 -19.68 32.78 5.10
N LEU A 121 -19.21 33.90 5.65
CA LEU A 121 -19.87 34.57 6.77
C LEU A 121 -21.25 35.11 6.42
N LYS A 122 -21.46 35.54 5.17
CA LYS A 122 -22.73 36.10 4.71
C LYS A 122 -23.77 35.04 4.37
N TYR A 123 -23.35 33.90 3.83
CA TYR A 123 -24.26 32.90 3.22
C TYR A 123 -24.25 31.54 3.91
N GLU A 124 -23.32 31.28 4.83
CA GLU A 124 -23.24 30.05 5.62
C GLU A 124 -23.38 30.36 7.13
N PRO A 125 -24.59 30.26 7.71
CA PRO A 125 -24.83 30.66 9.10
C PRO A 125 -24.00 29.90 10.15
N SER A 126 -23.50 28.71 9.81
CA SER A 126 -22.65 27.88 10.67
C SER A 126 -21.16 28.21 10.58
N THR A 127 -20.79 29.28 9.87
CA THR A 127 -19.40 29.65 9.64
C THR A 127 -19.02 30.88 10.46
N HIS A 128 -17.86 30.82 11.10
CA HIS A 128 -17.36 31.85 12.00
C HIS A 128 -15.86 32.11 11.80
N ILE A 129 -15.39 33.30 12.14
CA ILE A 129 -13.96 33.55 12.31
C ILE A 129 -13.59 33.24 13.76
N VAL A 130 -12.57 32.41 13.97
CA VAL A 130 -12.02 32.12 15.30
C VAL A 130 -10.90 33.11 15.66
N ALA A 131 -10.43 33.11 16.91
CA ALA A 131 -9.44 34.07 17.43
C ALA A 131 -8.14 34.12 16.60
N SER A 132 -7.75 33.02 15.97
CA SER A 132 -6.58 32.96 15.10
C SER A 132 -6.78 33.58 13.71
N GLY A 133 -8.01 33.95 13.34
CA GLY A 133 -8.39 34.39 12.00
C GLY A 133 -8.77 33.26 11.05
N ALA A 134 -8.66 31.99 11.46
CA ALA A 134 -9.13 30.85 10.67
C ALA A 134 -10.68 30.85 10.55
N LEU A 135 -11.18 30.26 9.48
CA LEU A 135 -12.62 30.09 9.22
C LEU A 135 -13.09 28.76 9.82
N ALA A 136 -13.83 28.79 10.93
CA ALA A 136 -14.45 27.60 11.51
C ALA A 136 -15.81 27.32 10.86
N THR A 137 -16.07 26.07 10.48
CA THR A 137 -17.33 25.66 9.85
C THR A 137 -17.71 24.21 10.17
N LEU A 138 -18.91 23.81 9.74
CA LEU A 138 -19.46 22.47 9.91
C LEU A 138 -19.69 21.76 8.56
N SER A 139 -19.39 20.46 8.56
CA SER A 139 -19.59 19.53 7.44
C SER A 139 -20.96 18.84 7.43
N GLY A 140 -21.86 19.22 8.34
CA GLY A 140 -23.18 18.63 8.48
C GLY A 140 -23.14 17.23 9.09
N ALA A 141 -24.03 16.34 8.63
CA ALA A 141 -24.20 15.01 9.24
C ALA A 141 -23.00 14.06 9.05
N LYS A 142 -22.15 14.32 8.06
CA LYS A 142 -20.98 13.50 7.75
C LYS A 142 -19.73 14.27 8.15
N THR A 143 -19.07 13.84 9.23
CA THR A 143 -17.84 14.46 9.76
C THR A 143 -16.57 13.71 9.34
N GLY A 144 -16.69 12.85 8.34
CA GLY A 144 -15.64 11.99 7.80
C GLY A 144 -16.08 11.34 6.49
N ARG A 145 -15.18 10.57 5.88
CA ARG A 145 -15.43 9.88 4.60
C ARG A 145 -16.56 8.86 4.71
N SER A 146 -17.19 8.56 3.58
CA SER A 146 -18.19 7.51 3.41
C SER A 146 -17.71 6.42 2.42
N PRO A 147 -16.71 5.57 2.77
CA PRO A 147 -16.12 4.60 1.82
C PRO A 147 -17.12 3.62 1.21
N LYS A 148 -18.15 3.24 1.97
CA LYS A 148 -19.22 2.34 1.49
C LYS A 148 -20.15 2.97 0.46
N ASP A 149 -20.10 4.29 0.31
CA ASP A 149 -20.90 5.07 -0.63
C ASP A 149 -20.06 5.57 -1.84
N LYS A 150 -18.75 5.25 -1.90
CA LYS A 150 -17.92 5.47 -3.09
C LYS A 150 -18.36 4.53 -4.21
N ARG A 151 -18.46 5.03 -5.43
CA ARG A 151 -18.80 4.26 -6.64
C ARG A 151 -17.86 4.63 -7.78
N VAL A 152 -17.50 3.64 -8.59
CA VAL A 152 -16.69 3.82 -9.79
C VAL A 152 -17.43 3.21 -10.96
N VAL A 153 -17.59 3.95 -12.05
CA VAL A 153 -18.25 3.45 -13.25
C VAL A 153 -17.42 2.31 -13.84
N ARG A 154 -18.06 1.16 -14.09
CA ARG A 154 -17.41 0.02 -14.74
C ARG A 154 -17.43 0.22 -16.25
N GLU A 155 -16.33 0.76 -16.75
CA GLU A 155 -16.15 1.16 -18.15
C GLU A 155 -15.24 0.15 -18.88
N PRO A 156 -15.54 -0.26 -20.14
CA PRO A 156 -14.75 -1.26 -20.85
C PRO A 156 -13.24 -0.93 -20.93
N ASP A 157 -12.89 0.34 -21.12
CA ASP A 157 -11.50 0.78 -21.33
C ASP A 157 -10.65 0.83 -20.05
N SER A 158 -11.28 0.84 -18.87
CA SER A 158 -10.61 0.87 -17.57
C SER A 158 -10.91 -0.36 -16.71
N GLU A 159 -11.78 -1.26 -17.17
CA GLU A 159 -12.25 -2.40 -16.39
C GLU A 159 -11.10 -3.32 -15.97
N ALA A 160 -10.15 -3.59 -16.86
CA ALA A 160 -8.98 -4.43 -16.58
C ALA A 160 -7.93 -3.72 -15.69
N ASP A 161 -7.97 -2.40 -15.62
CA ASP A 161 -7.05 -1.59 -14.82
C ASP A 161 -7.50 -1.52 -13.35
N ILE A 162 -8.81 -1.39 -13.13
CA ILE A 162 -9.40 -1.15 -11.81
C ILE A 162 -9.45 -2.46 -11.02
N TRP A 163 -9.04 -2.39 -9.76
CA TRP A 163 -9.24 -3.45 -8.80
C TRP A 163 -10.71 -3.52 -8.40
N TRP A 164 -11.36 -4.63 -8.71
CA TRP A 164 -12.74 -4.93 -8.35
C TRP A 164 -12.82 -6.06 -7.33
N GLY A 165 -13.98 -6.25 -6.71
CA GLY A 165 -14.27 -7.43 -5.89
C GLY A 165 -13.93 -7.28 -4.40
N ALA A 166 -13.73 -8.40 -3.73
CA ALA A 166 -13.56 -8.44 -2.28
C ALA A 166 -12.27 -7.72 -1.84
N GLY A 167 -12.38 -6.83 -0.86
CA GLY A 167 -11.24 -6.05 -0.35
C GLY A 167 -10.95 -4.76 -1.12
N SER A 168 -11.46 -4.63 -2.36
CA SER A 168 -11.33 -3.40 -3.14
C SER A 168 -12.18 -2.25 -2.56
N PRO A 169 -11.68 -1.00 -2.58
CA PRO A 169 -12.49 0.19 -2.26
C PRO A 169 -13.41 0.63 -3.42
N ASN A 170 -13.31 0.00 -4.59
CA ASN A 170 -13.99 0.43 -5.81
C ASN A 170 -15.27 -0.40 -6.01
N TYR A 171 -16.39 0.14 -5.51
CA TYR A 171 -17.70 -0.45 -5.76
C TYR A 171 -18.20 -0.05 -7.14
N GLU A 172 -18.58 -1.03 -7.95
CA GLU A 172 -19.02 -0.79 -9.32
C GLU A 172 -20.36 -0.03 -9.41
N MET A 173 -20.53 0.65 -10.54
CA MET A 173 -21.77 1.31 -10.97
C MET A 173 -21.84 1.31 -12.50
N ASP A 174 -23.05 1.33 -13.07
CA ASP A 174 -23.23 1.54 -14.50
C ASP A 174 -23.20 3.02 -14.91
N GLU A 175 -22.89 3.29 -16.18
CA GLU A 175 -22.81 4.65 -16.72
C GLU A 175 -24.14 5.40 -16.60
N ARG A 176 -25.26 4.72 -16.78
CA ARG A 176 -26.59 5.33 -16.71
C ARG A 176 -26.88 5.91 -15.32
N THR A 177 -26.55 5.16 -14.28
CA THR A 177 -26.73 5.56 -12.88
C THR A 177 -25.84 6.74 -12.56
N PHE A 178 -24.59 6.72 -13.02
CA PHE A 178 -23.69 7.86 -12.90
C PHE A 178 -24.29 9.12 -13.51
N ILE A 179 -24.76 9.06 -14.77
CA ILE A 179 -25.40 10.20 -15.43
C ILE A 179 -26.64 10.68 -14.67
N LEU A 180 -27.46 9.79 -14.12
CA LEU A 180 -28.63 10.19 -13.30
C LEU A 180 -28.21 10.97 -12.04
N ASN A 181 -27.16 10.53 -11.34
CA ASN A 181 -26.64 11.23 -10.16
C ASN A 181 -25.94 12.55 -10.55
N ARG A 182 -25.21 12.57 -11.67
CA ARG A 182 -24.62 13.77 -12.25
C ARG A 182 -25.68 14.82 -12.55
N GLU A 183 -26.71 14.48 -13.30
CA GLU A 183 -27.84 15.37 -13.62
C GLU A 183 -28.53 15.85 -12.34
N ARG A 184 -28.70 14.97 -11.34
CA ARG A 184 -29.26 15.35 -10.04
C ARG A 184 -28.41 16.39 -9.31
N ALA A 185 -27.09 16.26 -9.33
CA ALA A 185 -26.18 17.24 -8.75
C ALA A 185 -26.25 18.57 -9.51
N VAL A 186 -26.21 18.52 -10.84
CA VAL A 186 -26.32 19.70 -11.72
C VAL A 186 -27.65 20.43 -11.52
N ASP A 187 -28.78 19.70 -11.49
CA ASP A 187 -30.11 20.25 -11.22
C ASP A 187 -30.15 20.97 -9.87
N TYR A 188 -29.61 20.35 -8.82
CA TYR A 188 -29.50 20.99 -7.51
C TYR A 188 -28.66 22.27 -7.58
N LEU A 189 -27.47 22.21 -8.17
CA LEU A 189 -26.57 23.36 -8.30
C LEU A 189 -27.25 24.50 -9.08
N ASN A 190 -28.05 24.17 -10.10
CA ASN A 190 -28.87 25.11 -10.87
C ASN A 190 -30.02 25.76 -10.09
N THR A 191 -30.45 25.16 -8.97
CA THR A 191 -31.49 25.76 -8.12
C THR A 191 -30.95 26.84 -7.18
N LEU A 192 -29.63 26.98 -7.07
CA LEU A 192 -28.99 27.91 -6.15
C LEU A 192 -28.91 29.32 -6.76
N ASP A 193 -28.95 30.35 -5.91
CA ASP A 193 -28.74 31.74 -6.36
C ASP A 193 -27.31 32.01 -6.83
N ARG A 194 -26.36 31.18 -6.36
CA ARG A 194 -24.92 31.34 -6.60
C ARG A 194 -24.19 30.00 -6.63
N LEU A 195 -23.11 29.95 -7.40
CA LEU A 195 -22.17 28.83 -7.47
C LEU A 195 -20.74 29.32 -7.34
N TYR A 196 -19.87 28.45 -6.85
CA TYR A 196 -18.44 28.72 -6.73
C TYR A 196 -17.70 27.74 -7.61
N VAL A 197 -16.76 28.26 -8.39
CA VAL A 197 -15.88 27.47 -9.24
C VAL A 197 -14.44 27.75 -8.84
N PHE A 198 -13.66 26.70 -8.64
CA PHE A 198 -12.23 26.80 -8.39
C PHE A 198 -11.49 25.90 -9.37
N ASP A 199 -10.63 26.53 -10.17
CA ASP A 199 -9.67 25.87 -11.06
C ASP A 199 -8.30 25.81 -10.38
N GLY A 200 -7.72 24.63 -10.31
CA GLY A 200 -6.38 24.40 -9.75
C GLY A 200 -5.74 23.14 -10.31
N TYR A 201 -4.57 22.81 -9.77
CA TYR A 201 -3.79 21.69 -10.28
C TYR A 201 -3.49 20.64 -9.20
N ALA A 202 -3.41 19.38 -9.61
CA ALA A 202 -2.89 18.28 -8.82
C ALA A 202 -1.54 17.81 -9.39
N GLY A 203 -0.51 17.71 -8.55
CA GLY A 203 0.86 17.32 -8.94
C GLY A 203 1.79 18.51 -9.21
N TRP A 204 2.85 18.65 -8.40
CA TRP A 204 3.84 19.73 -8.58
C TRP A 204 4.82 19.50 -9.74
N GLU A 205 4.96 18.27 -10.23
CA GLU A 205 5.77 17.98 -11.42
C GLU A 205 4.97 18.32 -12.68
N THR A 206 5.43 19.33 -13.44
CA THR A 206 4.70 19.88 -14.60
C THR A 206 4.32 18.83 -15.65
N GLY A 207 5.17 17.82 -15.88
CA GLY A 207 4.90 16.73 -16.83
C GLY A 207 3.86 15.71 -16.36
N ALA A 208 3.47 15.76 -15.08
CA ALA A 208 2.50 14.86 -14.45
C ALA A 208 1.36 15.62 -13.75
N ARG A 209 1.21 16.92 -14.05
CA ARG A 209 0.25 17.83 -13.43
C ARG A 209 -1.11 17.71 -14.13
N PHE A 210 -2.19 17.67 -13.35
CA PHE A 210 -3.57 17.55 -13.83
C PHE A 210 -4.37 18.81 -13.51
N LYS A 211 -5.13 19.32 -14.47
CA LYS A 211 -6.07 20.44 -14.30
C LYS A 211 -7.38 19.95 -13.69
N ILE A 212 -7.71 20.43 -12.50
CA ILE A 212 -8.91 20.08 -11.76
C ILE A 212 -9.83 21.30 -11.68
N ARG A 213 -11.07 21.14 -12.12
CA ARG A 213 -12.15 22.12 -11.92
C ARG A 213 -13.09 21.62 -10.84
N VAL A 214 -13.39 22.47 -9.86
CA VAL A 214 -14.34 22.17 -8.79
C VAL A 214 -15.53 23.11 -8.91
N VAL A 215 -16.74 22.56 -9.01
CA VAL A 215 -18.00 23.30 -9.02
C VAL A 215 -18.76 22.94 -7.74
N CYS A 216 -18.99 23.92 -6.87
CA CYS A 216 -19.59 23.66 -5.56
C CYS A 216 -20.61 24.72 -5.12
N ALA A 217 -21.54 24.28 -4.26
CA ALA A 217 -22.59 25.13 -3.69
C ALA A 217 -22.09 26.10 -2.61
N ARG A 218 -20.99 25.75 -1.93
CA ARG A 218 -20.54 26.36 -0.68
C ARG A 218 -19.20 27.09 -0.85
N PRO A 219 -19.06 28.37 -0.42
CA PRO A 219 -17.79 29.07 -0.45
C PRO A 219 -16.70 28.36 0.39
N TYR A 220 -17.08 27.72 1.49
CA TYR A 220 -16.18 26.86 2.27
C TYR A 220 -15.49 25.80 1.39
N HIS A 221 -16.24 25.10 0.54
CA HIS A 221 -15.68 24.04 -0.31
C HIS A 221 -14.72 24.59 -1.38
N ALA A 222 -14.99 25.79 -1.90
CA ALA A 222 -14.07 26.46 -2.81
C ALA A 222 -12.78 26.88 -2.10
N LEU A 223 -12.87 27.45 -0.90
CA LEU A 223 -11.69 27.78 -0.09
C LEU A 223 -10.88 26.53 0.30
N PHE A 224 -11.56 25.43 0.60
CA PHE A 224 -10.89 24.16 0.87
C PHE A 224 -10.08 23.70 -0.34
N MET A 225 -10.64 23.72 -1.54
CA MET A 225 -9.92 23.30 -2.75
C MET A 225 -8.84 24.31 -3.18
N HIS A 226 -9.02 25.60 -2.87
CA HIS A 226 -7.96 26.61 -2.96
C HIS A 226 -6.75 26.29 -2.07
N ASN A 227 -7.00 25.72 -0.89
CA ASN A 227 -5.95 25.29 0.01
C ASN A 227 -5.32 23.97 -0.43
N MET A 228 -6.13 23.00 -0.87
CA MET A 228 -5.65 21.62 -1.13
C MET A 228 -5.09 21.38 -2.53
N LEU A 229 -5.45 22.17 -3.53
CA LEU A 229 -4.86 22.10 -4.87
C LEU A 229 -3.79 23.17 -5.05
N ILE A 230 -2.91 22.94 -6.02
CA ILE A 230 -1.87 23.90 -6.38
C ILE A 230 -2.54 25.03 -7.16
N ARG A 231 -2.37 26.25 -6.68
CA ARG A 231 -2.98 27.43 -7.27
C ARG A 231 -2.31 27.78 -8.60
N PRO A 232 -3.08 28.00 -9.68
CA PRO A 232 -2.55 28.58 -10.90
C PRO A 232 -1.99 29.98 -10.64
N THR A 233 -0.94 30.34 -11.37
CA THR A 233 -0.59 31.76 -11.58
C THR A 233 -1.70 32.46 -12.38
N GLU A 234 -1.70 33.80 -12.40
CA GLU A 234 -2.68 34.56 -13.20
C GLU A 234 -2.63 34.15 -14.67
N ASP A 235 -1.44 34.03 -15.27
CA ASP A 235 -1.28 33.60 -16.66
C ASP A 235 -1.78 32.17 -16.89
N GLU A 236 -1.45 31.23 -16.00
CA GLU A 236 -1.95 29.85 -16.07
C GLU A 236 -3.46 29.76 -15.92
N LEU A 237 -4.08 30.65 -15.13
CA LEU A 237 -5.54 30.71 -14.99
C LEU A 237 -6.18 31.28 -16.25
N HIS A 238 -5.60 32.34 -16.84
CA HIS A 238 -6.05 32.89 -18.12
C HIS A 238 -5.98 31.87 -19.25
N SER A 239 -4.97 30.99 -19.25
CA SER A 239 -4.79 29.94 -20.24
C SER A 239 -5.20 28.54 -19.73
N PHE A 240 -6.03 28.45 -18.69
CA PHE A 240 -6.36 27.15 -18.06
C PHE A 240 -7.05 26.20 -19.04
N GLY A 241 -7.93 26.74 -19.88
CA GLY A 241 -8.68 25.98 -20.89
C GLY A 241 -9.54 24.87 -20.28
N LEU A 242 -9.71 23.78 -21.03
CA LEU A 242 -10.49 22.62 -20.58
C LEU A 242 -9.81 21.90 -19.40
N PRO A 243 -10.54 21.61 -18.30
CA PRO A 243 -9.99 20.80 -17.21
C PRO A 243 -9.76 19.35 -17.65
N ASP A 244 -8.79 18.69 -17.03
CA ASP A 244 -8.57 17.26 -17.20
C ASP A 244 -9.57 16.43 -16.38
N PHE A 245 -10.12 17.01 -15.30
CA PHE A 245 -11.13 16.38 -14.46
C PHE A 245 -12.01 17.41 -13.76
N THR A 246 -13.32 17.15 -13.66
CA THR A 246 -14.28 18.06 -13.01
C THR A 246 -14.97 17.41 -11.81
N ILE A 247 -15.08 18.13 -10.70
CA ILE A 247 -15.81 17.71 -9.51
C ILE A 247 -17.09 18.54 -9.37
N TYR A 248 -18.25 17.89 -9.39
CA TYR A 248 -19.54 18.48 -9.04
C TYR A 248 -19.89 18.17 -7.59
N ASN A 249 -19.66 19.14 -6.71
CA ASN A 249 -19.99 19.01 -5.30
C ASN A 249 -21.38 19.59 -5.02
N GLY A 250 -22.39 18.73 -5.21
CA GLY A 250 -23.78 18.92 -4.77
C GLY A 250 -24.04 18.35 -3.38
N GLY A 251 -23.02 18.27 -2.52
CA GLY A 251 -23.03 17.50 -1.28
C GLY A 251 -24.12 17.84 -0.26
N ALA A 252 -24.69 19.04 -0.33
CA ALA A 252 -25.84 19.44 0.48
C ALA A 252 -27.17 18.78 0.04
N PHE A 253 -27.21 18.20 -1.16
CA PHE A 253 -28.38 17.52 -1.71
C PHE A 253 -28.21 16.00 -1.66
N PRO A 254 -29.22 15.24 -1.20
CA PRO A 254 -29.08 13.80 -1.03
C PRO A 254 -29.15 13.04 -2.36
N ALA A 255 -28.38 11.95 -2.43
CA ALA A 255 -28.56 10.92 -3.43
C ALA A 255 -29.92 10.23 -3.25
N ASN A 256 -30.52 9.80 -4.36
CA ASN A 256 -31.76 9.04 -4.30
C ASN A 256 -31.45 7.57 -3.99
N ARG A 257 -31.72 7.16 -2.74
CA ARG A 257 -31.50 5.78 -2.23
C ARG A 257 -32.19 4.66 -3.01
N TYR A 258 -33.14 4.99 -3.89
CA TYR A 258 -33.86 4.03 -4.72
C TYR A 258 -33.26 3.90 -6.14
N THR A 259 -32.24 4.70 -6.46
CA THR A 259 -31.47 4.53 -7.71
C THR A 259 -30.61 3.28 -7.58
N SER A 260 -30.39 2.55 -8.67
CA SER A 260 -29.47 1.41 -8.71
C SER A 260 -28.12 1.75 -8.09
N TYR A 261 -27.44 0.76 -7.51
CA TYR A 261 -26.14 0.89 -6.84
C TYR A 261 -26.10 1.77 -5.57
N MET A 262 -27.15 2.53 -5.25
CA MET A 262 -27.20 3.36 -4.04
C MET A 262 -27.50 2.53 -2.78
N THR A 263 -26.69 2.74 -1.75
CA THR A 263 -26.85 2.08 -0.44
C THR A 263 -27.33 3.03 0.65
N SER A 264 -27.28 4.33 0.39
CA SER A 264 -27.70 5.36 1.33
C SER A 264 -28.17 6.62 0.59
N SER A 265 -28.38 7.73 1.32
CA SER A 265 -28.60 9.06 0.74
C SER A 265 -27.30 9.78 0.39
N THR A 266 -26.15 9.14 0.53
CA THR A 266 -24.82 9.65 0.20
C THR A 266 -24.29 8.89 -1.01
N SER A 267 -23.62 9.59 -1.93
CA SER A 267 -22.93 8.98 -3.07
C SER A 267 -21.69 9.79 -3.44
N ILE A 268 -20.61 9.08 -3.75
CA ILE A 268 -19.36 9.65 -4.25
C ILE A 268 -18.99 8.88 -5.51
N ASP A 269 -19.42 9.41 -6.65
CA ASP A 269 -19.33 8.69 -7.92
C ASP A 269 -18.14 9.20 -8.73
N VAL A 270 -17.40 8.30 -9.36
CA VAL A 270 -16.25 8.60 -10.21
C VAL A 270 -16.42 7.92 -11.57
N SER A 271 -16.31 8.70 -12.65
CA SER A 271 -16.22 8.21 -14.03
C SER A 271 -14.92 8.67 -14.67
N LEU A 272 -14.15 7.71 -15.18
CA LEU A 272 -12.87 7.98 -15.85
C LEU A 272 -13.10 8.37 -17.32
N LYS A 273 -14.10 7.78 -17.98
CA LYS A 273 -14.56 8.13 -19.33
C LYS A 273 -15.07 9.57 -19.40
N HIS A 274 -15.95 9.96 -18.47
CA HIS A 274 -16.50 11.32 -18.43
C HIS A 274 -15.52 12.32 -17.79
N LYS A 275 -14.47 11.84 -17.11
CA LYS A 275 -13.50 12.67 -16.37
C LYS A 275 -14.20 13.53 -15.33
N GLU A 276 -15.14 12.92 -14.62
CA GLU A 276 -16.03 13.61 -13.70
C GLU A 276 -16.15 12.85 -12.37
N MET A 277 -16.31 13.63 -11.30
CA MET A 277 -16.70 13.14 -9.97
C MET A 277 -17.96 13.87 -9.50
N VAL A 278 -18.88 13.13 -8.90
CA VAL A 278 -20.15 13.67 -8.38
C VAL A 278 -20.28 13.35 -6.89
N ILE A 279 -20.52 14.38 -6.09
CA ILE A 279 -20.71 14.24 -4.63
C ILE A 279 -22.14 14.66 -4.27
N LEU A 280 -22.86 13.75 -3.62
CA LEU A 280 -24.21 13.96 -3.11
C LEU A 280 -24.33 13.46 -1.67
N GLY A 281 -25.08 14.18 -0.84
CA GLY A 281 -25.45 13.77 0.52
C GLY A 281 -24.31 13.70 1.54
N THR A 282 -23.22 14.42 1.29
CA THR A 282 -22.12 14.63 2.23
C THR A 282 -21.47 15.98 1.97
N GLN A 283 -21.22 16.78 3.01
CA GLN A 283 -20.52 18.06 2.88
C GLN A 283 -19.12 18.02 3.51
N TYR A 284 -18.62 16.82 3.83
CA TYR A 284 -17.26 16.60 4.29
C TYR A 284 -16.27 16.89 3.17
N ALA A 285 -15.41 17.90 3.32
CA ALA A 285 -14.55 18.35 2.22
C ALA A 285 -13.47 17.33 1.84
N GLY A 286 -13.10 16.45 2.77
CA GLY A 286 -12.14 15.37 2.51
C GLY A 286 -12.56 14.42 1.39
N GLU A 287 -13.85 14.37 1.00
CA GLU A 287 -14.27 13.61 -0.19
C GLU A 287 -13.69 14.21 -1.48
N MET A 288 -13.66 15.54 -1.64
CA MET A 288 -13.07 16.17 -2.83
C MET A 288 -11.57 15.89 -2.92
N LYS A 289 -10.84 16.08 -1.81
CA LYS A 289 -9.39 15.76 -1.72
C LYS A 289 -9.12 14.31 -2.12
N LYS A 290 -9.79 13.35 -1.47
CA LYS A 290 -9.53 11.92 -1.71
C LYS A 290 -10.12 11.41 -3.04
N GLY A 291 -11.06 12.14 -3.63
CA GLY A 291 -11.48 11.95 -5.01
C GLY A 291 -10.36 12.25 -6.00
N VAL A 292 -9.71 13.42 -5.87
CA VAL A 292 -8.51 13.77 -6.64
C VAL A 292 -7.41 12.74 -6.40
N PHE A 293 -7.16 12.33 -5.16
CA PHE A 293 -6.15 11.31 -4.89
C PHE A 293 -6.49 9.95 -5.52
N SER A 294 -7.77 9.54 -5.53
CA SER A 294 -8.18 8.33 -6.23
C SER A 294 -7.91 8.43 -7.73
N LEU A 295 -8.21 9.57 -8.35
CA LEU A 295 -7.83 9.85 -9.74
C LEU A 295 -6.32 9.71 -9.94
N MET A 296 -5.51 10.33 -9.08
CA MET A 296 -4.04 10.26 -9.16
C MET A 296 -3.50 8.84 -8.97
N ASN A 297 -4.13 8.04 -8.10
CA ASN A 297 -3.84 6.61 -7.97
C ASN A 297 -4.20 5.81 -9.23
N TYR A 298 -5.09 6.29 -10.09
CA TYR A 298 -5.34 5.67 -11.40
C TYR A 298 -4.32 6.15 -12.45
N VAL A 299 -4.22 7.47 -12.66
CA VAL A 299 -3.50 8.04 -13.80
C VAL A 299 -1.98 7.96 -13.65
N LEU A 300 -1.42 8.17 -12.45
CA LEU A 300 0.03 8.16 -12.26
C LEU A 300 0.62 6.77 -12.53
N PRO A 301 0.08 5.66 -11.98
CA PRO A 301 0.59 4.33 -12.33
C PRO A 301 0.40 3.97 -13.80
N LYS A 302 -0.62 4.53 -14.47
CA LYS A 302 -0.79 4.39 -15.93
C LYS A 302 0.35 5.08 -16.71
N MET A 303 0.92 6.14 -16.15
CA MET A 303 2.07 6.88 -16.67
C MET A 303 3.42 6.32 -16.20
N GLY A 304 3.45 5.22 -15.43
CA GLY A 304 4.67 4.67 -14.84
C GLY A 304 5.19 5.44 -13.61
N ILE A 305 4.38 6.32 -13.03
CA ILE A 305 4.69 7.10 -11.83
C ILE A 305 4.03 6.43 -10.63
N LEU A 306 4.80 6.16 -9.57
CA LEU A 306 4.27 5.53 -8.37
C LEU A 306 3.52 6.55 -7.51
N SER A 307 2.21 6.39 -7.37
CA SER A 307 1.37 7.19 -6.45
C SER A 307 1.44 6.62 -5.03
N LEU A 308 1.61 7.48 -4.03
CA LEU A 308 1.91 7.12 -2.64
C LEU A 308 1.06 7.91 -1.66
N HIS A 309 0.56 7.22 -0.63
CA HIS A 309 -0.07 7.84 0.54
C HIS A 309 0.96 7.97 1.66
N SER A 310 1.68 9.10 1.67
CA SER A 310 2.86 9.30 2.51
C SER A 310 3.01 10.76 2.95
N GLY A 311 3.71 10.98 4.06
CA GLY A 311 4.36 12.26 4.33
C GLY A 311 5.71 12.29 3.65
N CYS A 312 6.24 13.46 3.34
CA CYS A 312 7.54 13.60 2.71
C CYS A 312 8.26 14.86 3.16
N ASN A 313 9.55 14.72 3.50
CA ASN A 313 10.42 15.84 3.78
C ASN A 313 11.82 15.61 3.17
N GLU A 314 12.61 16.67 3.14
CA GLU A 314 13.96 16.68 2.59
C GLU A 314 14.95 17.21 3.62
N GLY A 315 16.10 16.56 3.77
CA GLY A 315 17.19 17.06 4.60
C GLY A 315 18.03 18.10 3.89
N LYS A 316 18.89 18.81 4.64
CA LYS A 316 19.80 19.83 4.09
C LYS A 316 20.74 19.31 2.99
N GLY A 317 21.01 18.00 2.97
CA GLY A 317 21.81 17.34 1.95
C GLY A 317 21.04 16.92 0.70
N GLY A 318 19.75 17.25 0.60
CA GLY A 318 18.85 16.77 -0.46
C GLY A 318 18.36 15.33 -0.25
N ASP A 319 18.60 14.75 0.93
CA ASP A 319 18.16 13.40 1.26
C ASP A 319 16.65 13.40 1.53
N VAL A 320 15.88 12.76 0.66
CA VAL A 320 14.42 12.68 0.79
C VAL A 320 14.02 11.48 1.65
N THR A 321 13.02 11.68 2.52
CA THR A 321 12.38 10.61 3.30
C THR A 321 10.88 10.57 3.04
N LEU A 322 10.34 9.38 2.77
CA LEU A 322 8.91 9.11 2.71
C LEU A 322 8.42 8.45 4.00
N PHE A 323 7.26 8.86 4.51
CA PHE A 323 6.65 8.36 5.73
C PHE A 323 5.29 7.74 5.42
N PHE A 324 5.19 6.42 5.40
CA PHE A 324 3.93 5.70 5.28
C PHE A 324 3.32 5.46 6.65
N GLY A 325 2.00 5.53 6.74
CA GLY A 325 1.30 5.26 7.98
C GLY A 325 -0.16 5.62 7.90
N LEU A 326 -0.98 4.85 8.62
CA LEU A 326 -2.39 5.18 8.77
C LEU A 326 -2.59 6.37 9.71
N SER A 327 -3.79 6.94 9.69
CA SER A 327 -4.15 8.05 10.57
C SER A 327 -3.89 7.69 12.04
N GLY A 328 -3.08 8.50 12.74
CA GLY A 328 -2.76 8.31 14.16
C GLY A 328 -1.48 7.52 14.44
N THR A 329 -0.75 7.05 13.41
CA THR A 329 0.55 6.37 13.58
C THR A 329 1.75 7.33 13.62
N GLY A 330 1.51 8.64 13.62
CA GLY A 330 2.57 9.66 13.73
C GLY A 330 3.14 10.18 12.41
N LYS A 331 2.55 9.84 11.25
CA LYS A 331 3.00 10.31 9.91
C LYS A 331 3.24 11.83 9.85
N THR A 332 2.20 12.62 10.12
CA THR A 332 2.27 14.09 10.06
C THR A 332 3.24 14.66 11.09
N THR A 333 3.21 14.13 12.33
CA THR A 333 4.09 14.55 13.43
C THR A 333 5.58 14.28 13.15
N LEU A 334 5.90 13.20 12.41
CA LEU A 334 7.28 12.83 12.08
C LEU A 334 7.76 13.45 10.76
N SER A 335 6.86 13.75 9.82
CA SER A 335 7.21 14.47 8.59
C SER A 335 7.43 15.97 8.83
N ALA A 336 6.73 16.57 9.80
CA ALA A 336 6.90 17.95 10.24
C ALA A 336 8.10 18.09 11.20
N ASP A 337 9.30 17.83 10.68
CA ASP A 337 10.56 18.00 11.39
C ASP A 337 11.10 19.43 11.17
N PRO A 338 11.39 20.20 12.24
CA PRO A 338 11.87 21.57 12.11
C PRO A 338 13.22 21.69 11.38
N ASN A 339 13.98 20.59 11.25
CA ASN A 339 15.27 20.58 10.56
C ASN A 339 15.20 20.13 9.10
N ARG A 340 14.02 19.70 8.62
CA ARG A 340 13.85 19.08 7.31
C ARG A 340 12.64 19.70 6.59
N PRO A 341 12.86 20.51 5.54
CA PRO A 341 11.75 21.12 4.84
C PRO A 341 10.68 20.13 4.37
N LEU A 342 9.41 20.45 4.66
CA LEU A 342 8.26 19.62 4.31
C LEU A 342 7.99 19.72 2.80
N ILE A 343 7.91 18.58 2.10
CA ILE A 343 7.45 18.51 0.71
C ILE A 343 5.92 18.37 0.68
N GLY A 344 5.36 17.53 1.55
CA GLY A 344 3.91 17.39 1.72
C GLY A 344 3.58 16.41 2.83
N ASP A 345 2.36 16.46 3.38
CA ASP A 345 1.99 15.67 4.55
C ASP A 345 1.29 14.33 4.22
N ASP A 346 0.74 14.16 3.01
CA ASP A 346 -0.22 13.07 2.77
C ASP A 346 -0.16 12.36 1.41
N GLU A 347 0.08 13.06 0.29
CA GLU A 347 -0.07 12.48 -1.06
C GLU A 347 1.09 12.86 -2.00
N HIS A 348 1.81 11.86 -2.52
CA HIS A 348 3.00 12.07 -3.35
C HIS A 348 3.03 11.18 -4.59
N GLY A 349 3.70 11.64 -5.63
CA GLY A 349 4.14 10.82 -6.77
C GLY A 349 5.65 10.61 -6.74
N TRP A 350 6.12 9.42 -7.12
CA TRP A 350 7.55 9.12 -7.34
C TRP A 350 7.77 8.77 -8.81
N SER A 351 8.25 9.77 -9.57
CA SER A 351 8.56 9.67 -10.99
C SER A 351 10.03 9.26 -11.21
N ASP A 352 10.51 9.33 -12.44
CA ASP A 352 11.94 9.16 -12.74
C ASP A 352 12.79 10.39 -12.38
N ASN A 353 12.17 11.52 -12.05
CA ASN A 353 12.88 12.74 -11.65
C ASN A 353 13.01 12.89 -10.13
N GLY A 354 12.22 12.15 -9.34
CA GLY A 354 12.19 12.28 -7.89
C GLY A 354 10.79 12.13 -7.33
N VAL A 355 10.56 12.76 -6.18
CA VAL A 355 9.25 12.83 -5.53
C VAL A 355 8.63 14.21 -5.71
N PHE A 356 7.31 14.25 -5.90
CA PHE A 356 6.55 15.49 -5.91
C PHE A 356 5.29 15.36 -5.07
N ASN A 357 4.87 16.45 -4.42
CA ASN A 357 3.58 16.52 -3.75
C ASN A 357 2.45 16.54 -4.80
N ILE A 358 1.33 15.91 -4.50
CA ILE A 358 0.12 15.99 -5.34
C ILE A 358 -0.69 17.25 -4.97
N GLU A 359 -0.59 17.71 -3.72
CA GLU A 359 -1.44 18.73 -3.12
C GLU A 359 -0.78 20.11 -3.07
N GLY A 360 -1.57 21.17 -2.94
CA GLY A 360 -1.11 22.55 -2.69
C GLY A 360 -1.15 23.00 -1.23
N GLY A 361 -1.48 22.09 -0.30
CA GLY A 361 -1.63 22.36 1.12
C GLY A 361 -1.76 21.11 1.96
N CYS A 362 -2.16 21.29 3.22
CA CYS A 362 -2.27 20.21 4.20
C CYS A 362 -3.68 20.16 4.79
N TYR A 363 -4.10 18.95 5.20
CA TYR A 363 -5.41 18.71 5.83
C TYR A 363 -5.25 17.94 7.16
N ALA A 364 -4.59 18.61 8.10
CA ALA A 364 -4.18 18.06 9.38
C ALA A 364 -5.37 17.76 10.30
N LYS A 365 -5.19 16.82 11.23
CA LYS A 365 -6.11 16.66 12.36
C LYS A 365 -5.90 17.82 13.33
N ALA A 366 -7.00 18.37 13.86
CA ALA A 366 -6.96 19.44 14.85
C ALA A 366 -7.17 18.93 16.29
N ILE A 367 -7.66 17.70 16.47
CA ILE A 367 -7.93 17.14 17.80
C ILE A 367 -6.61 16.94 18.57
N GLY A 368 -6.58 17.39 19.83
CA GLY A 368 -5.43 17.32 20.72
C GLY A 368 -4.25 18.22 20.31
N LEU A 369 -4.45 19.14 19.35
CA LEU A 369 -3.38 20.00 18.85
C LEU A 369 -2.89 20.95 19.96
N LYS A 370 -1.58 21.00 20.14
CA LYS A 370 -0.88 21.83 21.13
C LYS A 370 0.33 22.49 20.49
N GLU A 371 0.49 23.78 20.74
CA GLU A 371 1.60 24.57 20.21
C GLU A 371 2.96 23.97 20.60
N GLU A 372 3.07 23.44 21.82
CA GLU A 372 4.34 22.88 22.32
C GLU A 372 4.75 21.57 21.62
N ASN A 373 3.78 20.82 21.08
CA ASN A 373 4.02 19.53 20.46
C ASN A 373 4.19 19.62 18.94
N GLU A 374 3.37 20.47 18.30
CA GLU A 374 3.26 20.61 16.84
C GLU A 374 3.15 22.10 16.45
N PRO A 375 4.20 22.92 16.71
CA PRO A 375 4.15 24.38 16.55
C PRO A 375 3.86 24.82 15.12
N ASP A 376 4.46 24.17 14.11
CA ASP A 376 4.26 24.52 12.70
C ASP A 376 2.79 24.38 12.27
N ILE A 377 2.13 23.30 12.70
CA ILE A 377 0.71 23.05 12.41
C ILE A 377 -0.16 24.06 13.17
N TYR A 378 0.18 24.34 14.43
CA TYR A 378 -0.55 25.31 15.26
C TYR A 378 -0.48 26.72 14.66
N HIS A 379 0.71 27.18 14.23
CA HIS A 379 0.92 28.49 13.61
C HIS A 379 0.41 28.59 12.17
N ALA A 380 0.20 27.45 11.50
CA ALA A 380 -0.47 27.41 10.21
C ALA A 380 -1.97 27.72 10.30
N ILE A 381 -2.57 27.61 11.50
CA ILE A 381 -3.97 27.96 11.74
C ILE A 381 -4.08 29.47 11.95
N LYS A 382 -4.23 30.18 10.83
CA LYS A 382 -4.43 31.64 10.75
C LYS A 382 -5.39 31.99 9.62
N PHE A 383 -5.57 33.28 9.32
CA PHE A 383 -6.36 33.70 8.15
C PHE A 383 -5.98 32.93 6.87
N GLY A 384 -6.97 32.40 6.16
CA GLY A 384 -6.82 31.47 5.04
C GLY A 384 -6.95 29.99 5.41
N CYS A 385 -6.81 29.63 6.68
CA CYS A 385 -7.06 28.28 7.18
C CYS A 385 -8.56 28.04 7.41
N ILE A 386 -9.02 26.82 7.14
CA ILE A 386 -10.34 26.33 7.54
C ILE A 386 -10.21 25.36 8.70
N LEU A 387 -11.00 25.55 9.75
CA LEU A 387 -11.22 24.58 10.81
C LEU A 387 -12.57 23.89 10.63
N GLU A 388 -12.56 22.60 10.33
CA GLU A 388 -13.77 21.83 10.09
C GLU A 388 -14.17 21.05 11.36
N ASN A 389 -15.41 21.25 11.81
CA ASN A 389 -16.05 20.57 12.94
C ASN A 389 -15.38 20.80 14.32
N VAL A 390 -14.60 21.86 14.48
CA VAL A 390 -14.02 22.23 15.79
C VAL A 390 -15.06 22.88 16.70
N VAL A 391 -14.83 22.80 18.01
CA VAL A 391 -15.57 23.58 19.01
C VAL A 391 -14.74 24.79 19.40
N PHE A 392 -15.38 25.93 19.57
CA PHE A 392 -14.74 27.15 20.04
C PHE A 392 -15.69 27.90 20.96
N ASP A 393 -15.13 28.74 21.81
CA ASP A 393 -15.89 29.60 22.72
C ASP A 393 -16.53 30.78 21.97
N GLU A 394 -17.83 31.01 22.17
CA GLU A 394 -18.60 31.99 21.38
C GLU A 394 -18.18 33.45 21.64
N GLU A 395 -17.65 33.76 22.82
CA GLU A 395 -17.27 35.12 23.24
C GLU A 395 -15.82 35.42 22.85
N THR A 396 -14.88 34.60 23.32
CA THR A 396 -13.44 34.76 23.09
C THR A 396 -13.00 34.30 21.70
N ARG A 397 -13.80 33.47 21.03
CA ARG A 397 -13.46 32.80 19.77
C ARG A 397 -12.24 31.87 19.87
N GLY A 398 -11.81 31.52 21.08
CA GLY A 398 -10.75 30.53 21.31
C GLY A 398 -11.21 29.13 20.94
N VAL A 399 -10.40 28.38 20.20
CA VAL A 399 -10.71 27.00 19.79
C VAL A 399 -10.33 26.04 20.92
N ASP A 400 -11.23 25.12 21.25
CA ASP A 400 -10.94 24.00 22.13
C ASP A 400 -10.55 22.78 21.27
N TYR A 401 -9.24 22.55 21.14
CA TYR A 401 -8.71 21.42 20.38
C TYR A 401 -8.88 20.06 21.08
N GLU A 402 -9.25 20.03 22.36
CA GLU A 402 -9.50 18.76 23.07
C GLU A 402 -10.98 18.33 22.94
N ALA A 403 -11.86 19.25 22.54
CA ALA A 403 -13.28 18.97 22.39
C ALA A 403 -13.57 18.06 21.19
N ASN A 404 -14.27 16.94 21.47
CA ASN A 404 -14.71 15.96 20.49
C ASN A 404 -16.24 15.83 20.41
N THR A 405 -16.99 16.79 20.96
CA THR A 405 -18.46 16.73 21.07
C THR A 405 -19.17 16.66 19.71
N ILE A 406 -18.53 17.20 18.66
CA ILE A 406 -19.00 17.06 17.27
C ILE A 406 -18.42 15.79 16.62
N THR A 407 -17.10 15.61 16.73
CA THR A 407 -16.37 14.47 16.18
C THR A 407 -14.95 14.43 16.74
N GLU A 408 -14.32 13.25 16.75
CA GLU A 408 -12.87 13.10 16.95
C GLU A 408 -12.05 13.39 15.69
N ASN A 409 -12.72 13.55 14.54
CA ASN A 409 -12.10 13.88 13.25
C ASN A 409 -12.17 15.38 12.96
N THR A 410 -11.87 16.23 13.94
CA THR A 410 -11.71 17.67 13.69
C THR A 410 -10.49 17.93 12.81
N ARG A 411 -10.58 18.92 11.93
CA ARG A 411 -9.57 19.13 10.88
C ARG A 411 -9.19 20.59 10.69
N ALA A 412 -7.97 20.81 10.22
CA ALA A 412 -7.45 22.09 9.76
C ALA A 412 -6.98 21.95 8.31
N SER A 413 -7.52 22.74 7.39
CA SER A 413 -7.08 22.84 6.00
C SER A 413 -6.41 24.18 5.76
N TYR A 414 -5.14 24.17 5.34
CA TYR A 414 -4.37 25.38 5.08
C TYR A 414 -3.44 25.17 3.88
N PRO A 415 -3.12 26.24 3.13
CA PRO A 415 -2.20 26.16 2.00
C PRO A 415 -0.78 25.86 2.51
N ILE A 416 0.07 25.25 1.66
CA ILE A 416 1.39 24.77 2.09
C ILE A 416 2.30 25.90 2.59
N GLU A 417 2.10 27.12 2.08
CA GLU A 417 2.80 28.35 2.48
C GLU A 417 2.55 28.76 3.94
N HIS A 418 1.55 28.18 4.59
CA HIS A 418 1.34 28.41 6.02
C HIS A 418 2.36 27.69 6.90
N ILE A 419 3.01 26.63 6.37
CA ILE A 419 4.12 25.95 7.03
C ILE A 419 5.41 26.68 6.67
N GLU A 420 6.03 27.34 7.66
CA GLU A 420 7.22 28.18 7.44
C GLU A 420 8.40 27.38 6.87
N ASN A 421 8.57 26.14 7.32
CA ASN A 421 9.61 25.22 6.85
C ASN A 421 9.16 24.36 5.64
N ALA A 422 8.19 24.79 4.84
CA ALA A 422 7.82 24.05 3.63
C ALA A 422 8.82 24.29 2.48
N LYS A 423 9.06 23.25 1.67
CA LYS A 423 9.82 23.36 0.42
C LYS A 423 8.88 23.77 -0.71
N ILE A 424 9.17 24.89 -1.36
CA ILE A 424 8.42 25.37 -2.54
C ILE A 424 9.42 25.65 -3.67
N PRO A 425 9.26 25.04 -4.88
CA PRO A 425 8.22 24.09 -5.26
C PRO A 425 8.31 22.76 -4.48
N CYS A 426 7.16 22.12 -4.26
CA CYS A 426 7.04 20.87 -3.47
C CYS A 426 7.52 19.64 -4.25
N VAL A 427 8.79 19.68 -4.68
CA VAL A 427 9.50 18.62 -5.41
C VAL A 427 10.82 18.31 -4.71
N GLY A 428 11.20 17.04 -4.68
CA GLY A 428 12.45 16.54 -4.09
C GLY A 428 13.11 15.49 -4.96
N GLY A 429 14.35 15.13 -4.62
CA GLY A 429 15.09 14.06 -5.29
C GLY A 429 14.49 12.66 -5.04
N HIS A 430 15.25 11.62 -5.37
CA HIS A 430 14.86 10.25 -5.04
C HIS A 430 14.96 10.00 -3.52
N PRO A 431 13.98 9.32 -2.91
CA PRO A 431 14.03 8.91 -1.51
C PRO A 431 15.31 8.13 -1.19
N LYS A 432 16.08 8.64 -0.22
CA LYS A 432 17.14 7.87 0.43
C LYS A 432 16.52 6.89 1.45
N ASN A 433 15.45 7.30 2.11
CA ASN A 433 14.78 6.53 3.14
C ASN A 433 13.26 6.43 2.89
N ILE A 434 12.72 5.27 3.24
CA ILE A 434 11.28 5.03 3.40
C ILE A 434 11.04 4.52 4.81
N ILE A 435 10.11 5.15 5.51
CA ILE A 435 9.73 4.79 6.87
C ILE A 435 8.27 4.33 6.85
N MET A 436 8.02 3.09 7.25
CA MET A 436 6.69 2.52 7.43
C MET A 436 6.33 2.53 8.91
N LEU A 437 5.33 3.34 9.26
CA LEU A 437 4.86 3.52 10.64
C LEU A 437 3.70 2.57 10.92
N CYS A 438 3.85 1.74 11.95
CA CYS A 438 2.77 0.96 12.52
C CYS A 438 2.51 1.37 13.98
N CYS A 439 1.29 1.17 14.45
CA CYS A 439 0.95 1.29 15.87
C CYS A 439 0.60 -0.12 16.37
N ASP A 440 1.62 -0.89 16.79
CA ASP A 440 1.42 -2.28 17.21
C ASP A 440 0.90 -2.34 18.65
N ALA A 441 -0.40 -2.59 18.83
CA ALA A 441 -1.04 -2.75 20.14
C ALA A 441 -0.86 -4.15 20.75
N PHE A 442 -0.33 -5.10 19.98
CA PHE A 442 0.07 -6.42 20.50
C PHE A 442 1.40 -6.34 21.26
N GLY A 443 2.21 -5.31 21.00
CA GLY A 443 3.44 -5.03 21.74
C GLY A 443 4.60 -5.96 21.41
N VAL A 444 4.61 -6.53 20.21
CA VAL A 444 5.57 -7.56 19.79
C VAL A 444 6.58 -7.09 18.75
N LEU A 445 6.24 -6.07 17.95
CA LEU A 445 7.14 -5.54 16.92
C LEU A 445 8.22 -4.60 17.49
N PRO A 446 9.45 -4.61 16.94
CA PRO A 446 10.56 -3.77 17.41
C PRO A 446 10.28 -2.29 17.19
N PRO A 447 10.88 -1.38 17.98
CA PRO A 447 10.74 0.06 17.78
C PRO A 447 11.27 0.50 16.41
N VAL A 448 12.26 -0.21 15.86
CA VAL A 448 12.75 -0.04 14.50
C VAL A 448 13.30 -1.36 13.95
N ALA A 449 13.05 -1.62 12.67
CA ALA A 449 13.71 -2.66 11.90
C ALA A 449 14.09 -2.17 10.51
N LYS A 450 15.22 -2.66 9.99
CA LYS A 450 15.59 -2.51 8.58
C LYS A 450 14.92 -3.63 7.79
N LEU A 451 14.28 -3.28 6.68
CA LEU A 451 13.59 -4.24 5.82
C LEU A 451 14.45 -4.58 4.60
N THR A 452 14.45 -5.85 4.20
CA THR A 452 14.87 -6.23 2.84
C THR A 452 13.86 -5.72 1.81
N PRO A 453 14.20 -5.66 0.51
CA PRO A 453 13.23 -5.29 -0.53
C PRO A 453 11.95 -6.14 -0.51
N GLU A 454 12.07 -7.43 -0.24
CA GLU A 454 10.95 -8.38 -0.18
C GLU A 454 10.06 -8.10 1.03
N GLN A 455 10.67 -7.87 2.20
CA GLN A 455 9.94 -7.44 3.39
C GLN A 455 9.27 -6.08 3.16
N ALA A 456 9.93 -5.13 2.49
CA ALA A 456 9.34 -3.84 2.17
C ALA A 456 8.06 -3.98 1.35
N MET A 457 8.05 -4.84 0.33
CA MET A 457 6.82 -5.14 -0.43
C MET A 457 5.75 -5.77 0.47
N TYR A 458 6.13 -6.77 1.27
CA TYR A 458 5.20 -7.49 2.15
C TYR A 458 4.51 -6.55 3.16
N TYR A 459 5.29 -5.70 3.85
CA TYR A 459 4.76 -4.74 4.82
C TYR A 459 4.01 -3.59 4.15
N PHE A 460 4.39 -3.20 2.92
CA PHE A 460 3.66 -2.21 2.14
C PHE A 460 2.28 -2.72 1.73
N ILE A 461 2.18 -3.93 1.15
CA ILE A 461 0.91 -4.57 0.80
C ILE A 461 0.07 -4.86 2.05
N SER A 462 0.70 -5.24 3.16
CA SER A 462 -0.03 -5.49 4.40
C SER A 462 -0.60 -4.20 4.99
N GLY A 463 0.20 -3.14 5.03
CA GLY A 463 -0.16 -1.84 5.63
C GLY A 463 -0.72 -1.99 7.04
N TYR A 464 0.03 -2.68 7.90
CA TYR A 464 -0.39 -3.07 9.23
C TYR A 464 -0.38 -1.91 10.24
N THR A 465 -1.44 -1.83 11.04
CA THR A 465 -1.52 -1.12 12.31
C THR A 465 -2.45 -1.89 13.25
N ALA A 466 -2.58 -1.49 14.52
CA ALA A 466 -3.62 -2.01 15.39
C ALA A 466 -4.53 -0.89 15.90
N LYS A 467 -5.80 -1.25 16.13
CA LYS A 467 -6.75 -0.48 16.91
C LYS A 467 -6.58 -0.81 18.38
N VAL A 468 -6.81 0.20 19.21
CA VAL A 468 -6.56 0.13 20.64
C VAL A 468 -7.87 -0.10 21.38
N ALA A 469 -7.89 -1.06 22.30
CA ALA A 469 -9.08 -1.37 23.08
C ALA A 469 -9.59 -0.15 23.87
N GLY A 470 -10.90 0.09 23.81
CA GLY A 470 -11.58 1.19 24.49
C GLY A 470 -11.46 2.56 23.82
N THR A 471 -10.71 2.69 22.72
CA THR A 471 -10.61 3.96 21.95
C THR A 471 -11.60 4.04 20.79
N GLU A 472 -12.11 2.90 20.32
CA GLU A 472 -13.15 2.83 19.28
C GLU A 472 -14.36 2.05 19.78
N GLN A 473 -15.56 2.48 19.37
CA GLN A 473 -16.82 1.84 19.78
C GLN A 473 -16.84 0.36 19.36
N GLY A 474 -16.90 -0.54 20.34
CA GLY A 474 -16.99 -1.99 20.12
C GLY A 474 -15.66 -2.75 20.17
N VAL A 475 -14.52 -2.08 20.37
CA VAL A 475 -13.20 -2.71 20.47
C VAL A 475 -12.84 -2.94 21.95
N THR A 476 -12.91 -4.19 22.41
CA THR A 476 -12.60 -4.57 23.80
C THR A 476 -11.19 -5.13 24.00
N GLU A 477 -10.54 -5.58 22.92
CA GLU A 477 -9.16 -6.10 22.88
C GLU A 477 -8.44 -5.51 21.66
N PRO A 478 -7.08 -5.50 21.63
CA PRO A 478 -6.33 -5.05 20.45
C PRO A 478 -6.76 -5.76 19.17
N GLU A 479 -7.09 -4.99 18.13
CA GLU A 479 -7.54 -5.55 16.85
C GLU A 479 -6.57 -5.14 15.73
N ALA A 480 -5.98 -6.12 15.04
CA ALA A 480 -5.14 -5.87 13.88
C ALA A 480 -5.95 -5.26 12.73
N THR A 481 -5.46 -4.17 12.17
CA THR A 481 -6.03 -3.48 11.02
C THR A 481 -5.01 -3.47 9.89
N PHE A 482 -5.44 -3.94 8.72
CA PHE A 482 -4.61 -4.00 7.52
C PHE A 482 -5.22 -3.08 6.46
N SER A 483 -4.43 -2.16 5.93
CA SER A 483 -4.84 -1.27 4.86
C SER A 483 -3.74 -1.25 3.80
N ALA A 484 -3.95 -2.02 2.74
CA ALA A 484 -2.99 -2.17 1.66
C ALA A 484 -2.40 -0.83 1.19
N CYS A 485 -1.09 -0.83 0.97
CA CYS A 485 -0.29 0.34 0.60
C CYS A 485 -0.42 1.52 1.58
N PHE A 486 -0.81 1.25 2.83
CA PHE A 486 -1.18 2.25 3.85
C PHE A 486 -2.28 3.22 3.40
N GLY A 487 -3.08 2.84 2.40
CA GLY A 487 -4.00 3.74 1.70
C GLY A 487 -5.15 3.03 0.99
N SER A 488 -5.57 1.85 1.48
CA SER A 488 -6.48 0.95 0.75
C SER A 488 -7.77 1.60 0.26
N ALA A 489 -8.28 2.60 0.96
CA ALA A 489 -9.53 3.29 0.58
C ALA A 489 -9.45 4.11 -0.72
N PHE A 490 -8.25 4.34 -1.25
CA PHE A 490 -8.00 5.25 -2.37
C PHE A 490 -7.37 4.54 -3.58
N LEU A 491 -6.99 3.28 -3.43
CA LEU A 491 -6.34 2.52 -4.50
C LEU A 491 -7.33 2.26 -5.64
N MET A 492 -6.89 2.55 -6.86
CA MET A 492 -7.65 2.23 -8.07
C MET A 492 -7.18 0.90 -8.68
N TRP A 493 -5.87 0.68 -8.79
CA TRP A 493 -5.29 -0.61 -9.20
C TRP A 493 -5.19 -1.63 -8.06
N HIS A 494 -4.88 -2.88 -8.41
CA HIS A 494 -4.59 -3.92 -7.42
C HIS A 494 -3.33 -3.55 -6.60
N PRO A 495 -3.27 -3.82 -5.28
CA PRO A 495 -2.13 -3.46 -4.44
C PRO A 495 -0.76 -3.96 -4.95
N THR A 496 -0.72 -5.13 -5.60
CA THR A 496 0.52 -5.70 -6.17
C THR A 496 1.16 -4.79 -7.22
N LYS A 497 0.37 -4.00 -7.97
CA LYS A 497 0.91 -3.04 -8.94
C LYS A 497 1.76 -1.97 -8.26
N TYR A 498 1.24 -1.36 -7.19
CA TYR A 498 1.98 -0.34 -6.44
C TYR A 498 3.20 -0.95 -5.73
N ALA A 499 3.07 -2.17 -5.22
CA ALA A 499 4.17 -2.87 -4.56
C ALA A 499 5.32 -3.21 -5.52
N SER A 500 5.02 -3.69 -6.73
CA SER A 500 6.04 -3.94 -7.76
C SER A 500 6.75 -2.63 -8.14
N MET A 501 5.99 -1.57 -8.42
CA MET A 501 6.57 -0.25 -8.71
C MET A 501 7.45 0.27 -7.56
N LEU A 502 7.02 0.09 -6.31
CA LEU A 502 7.81 0.46 -5.13
C LEU A 502 9.13 -0.34 -5.09
N ALA A 503 9.08 -1.65 -5.29
CA ALA A 503 10.25 -2.51 -5.27
C ALA A 503 11.27 -2.15 -6.36
N GLN A 504 10.79 -1.90 -7.58
CA GLN A 504 11.61 -1.43 -8.69
C GLN A 504 12.32 -0.12 -8.34
N LYS A 505 11.59 0.86 -7.79
CA LYS A 505 12.14 2.17 -7.41
C LYS A 505 13.13 2.04 -6.24
N VAL A 506 12.80 1.28 -5.20
CA VAL A 506 13.69 1.01 -4.05
C VAL A 506 15.01 0.40 -4.51
N LYS A 507 14.94 -0.63 -5.38
CA LYS A 507 16.14 -1.28 -5.93
C LYS A 507 16.95 -0.34 -6.83
N LYS A 508 16.29 0.38 -7.75
CA LYS A 508 16.94 1.30 -8.70
C LYS A 508 17.71 2.41 -7.99
N HIS A 509 17.19 2.90 -6.88
CA HIS A 509 17.75 4.06 -6.18
C HIS A 509 18.52 3.71 -4.90
N GLY A 510 18.63 2.42 -4.55
CA GLY A 510 19.31 1.99 -3.33
C GLY A 510 18.64 2.51 -2.05
N THR A 511 17.34 2.74 -2.09
CA THR A 511 16.56 3.32 -0.98
C THR A 511 16.51 2.36 0.20
N HIS A 512 16.77 2.86 1.41
CA HIS A 512 16.62 2.06 2.63
C HIS A 512 15.17 2.10 3.13
N VAL A 513 14.62 0.94 3.50
CA VAL A 513 13.26 0.82 4.01
C VAL A 513 13.29 0.40 5.46
N TRP A 514 12.52 1.10 6.29
CA TRP A 514 12.49 0.96 7.73
C TRP A 514 11.05 0.71 8.21
N LEU A 515 10.86 -0.21 9.14
CA LEU A 515 9.60 -0.38 9.87
C LEU A 515 9.78 0.22 11.27
N ILE A 516 8.92 1.16 11.66
CA ILE A 516 8.95 1.80 12.98
C ILE A 516 7.64 1.54 13.71
N ASN A 517 7.74 0.96 14.91
CA ASN A 517 6.60 0.77 15.81
C ASN A 517 6.43 2.00 16.72
N THR A 518 5.33 2.71 16.53
CA THR A 518 4.88 3.86 17.33
C THR A 518 3.83 3.48 18.38
N GLY A 519 3.53 2.19 18.48
CA GLY A 519 2.58 1.58 19.40
C GLY A 519 3.23 1.16 20.71
N TRP A 520 3.02 -0.09 21.11
CA TRP A 520 3.33 -0.62 22.44
C TRP A 520 4.53 -1.55 22.45
N THR A 521 5.08 -1.78 23.65
CA THR A 521 6.07 -2.81 23.98
C THR A 521 5.92 -3.26 25.43
N GLY A 522 6.64 -4.32 25.82
CA GLY A 522 6.65 -4.87 27.18
C GLY A 522 5.37 -5.63 27.59
N GLY A 523 4.48 -5.86 26.64
CA GLY A 523 3.18 -6.50 26.81
C GLY A 523 2.17 -5.97 25.79
N PRO A 524 1.02 -6.63 25.61
CA PRO A 524 -0.07 -6.08 24.82
C PRO A 524 -0.64 -4.83 25.50
N TYR A 525 -1.44 -4.06 24.77
CA TYR A 525 -2.18 -2.93 25.35
C TYR A 525 -2.94 -3.34 26.63
N GLY A 526 -2.89 -2.49 27.65
CA GLY A 526 -3.43 -2.75 28.99
C GLY A 526 -2.41 -3.34 29.96
N VAL A 527 -1.34 -3.98 29.48
CA VAL A 527 -0.23 -4.51 30.28
C VAL A 527 1.09 -3.80 29.97
N GLY A 528 1.41 -3.68 28.68
CA GLY A 528 2.60 -3.00 28.20
C GLY A 528 2.47 -1.47 28.24
N TYR A 529 3.47 -0.78 27.70
CA TYR A 529 3.52 0.66 27.62
C TYR A 529 3.81 1.14 26.20
N ARG A 530 3.31 2.33 25.86
CA ARG A 530 3.53 2.94 24.54
C ARG A 530 4.97 3.42 24.42
N PHE A 531 5.59 3.24 23.25
CA PHE A 531 6.90 3.82 22.97
C PHE A 531 6.85 5.35 23.15
N LYS A 532 7.86 5.89 23.84
CA LYS A 532 7.96 7.33 24.09
C LYS A 532 8.29 8.03 22.77
N LEU A 533 7.57 9.09 22.43
CA LEU A 533 7.79 9.87 21.20
C LEU A 533 9.24 10.33 21.03
N ARG A 534 9.92 10.68 22.13
CA ARG A 534 11.35 11.05 22.11
C ARG A 534 12.26 9.92 21.58
N HIS A 535 11.94 8.65 21.84
CA HIS A 535 12.71 7.52 21.32
C HIS A 535 12.43 7.34 19.83
N THR A 536 11.17 7.47 19.40
CA THR A 536 10.81 7.45 17.97
C THR A 536 11.52 8.55 17.18
N ARG A 537 11.58 9.78 17.72
CA ARG A 537 12.35 10.87 17.10
C ARG A 537 13.84 10.55 17.02
N ALA A 538 14.44 10.04 18.10
CA ALA A 538 15.85 9.63 18.09
C ALA A 538 16.15 8.53 17.05
N ILE A 539 15.22 7.59 16.83
CA ILE A 539 15.32 6.58 15.76
C ILE A 539 15.29 7.23 14.38
N VAL A 540 14.35 8.16 14.14
CA VAL A 540 14.26 8.89 12.87
C VAL A 540 15.53 9.71 12.63
N ASP A 541 16.07 10.36 13.66
CA ASP A 541 17.34 11.08 13.58
C ASP A 541 18.51 10.14 13.23
N ALA A 542 18.54 8.93 13.81
CA ALA A 542 19.55 7.91 13.51
C ALA A 542 19.43 7.34 12.08
N ILE A 543 18.20 7.31 11.52
CA ILE A 543 17.98 6.98 10.10
C ILE A 543 18.55 8.10 9.21
N HIS A 544 18.19 9.36 9.50
CA HIS A 544 18.62 10.50 8.70
C HIS A 544 20.14 10.75 8.76
N SER A 545 20.77 10.51 9.91
CA SER A 545 22.22 10.66 10.09
C SER A 545 23.03 9.56 9.39
N GLY A 546 22.39 8.46 8.98
CA GLY A 546 23.06 7.26 8.46
C GLY A 546 23.70 6.39 9.55
N GLU A 547 23.39 6.63 10.83
CA GLU A 547 23.81 5.78 11.94
C GLU A 547 23.30 4.35 11.75
N LEU A 548 21.98 4.19 11.51
CA LEU A 548 21.39 2.86 11.34
C LEU A 548 21.88 2.18 10.06
N GLU A 549 22.27 2.94 9.03
CA GLU A 549 22.86 2.36 7.81
C GLU A 549 24.11 1.52 8.13
N LYS A 550 24.88 1.91 9.15
CA LYS A 550 26.17 1.32 9.56
C LYS A 550 26.10 0.45 10.82
N ALA A 551 24.91 0.28 11.40
CA ALA A 551 24.74 -0.46 12.65
C ALA A 551 24.90 -1.98 12.47
N GLY A 552 25.20 -2.68 13.57
CA GLY A 552 25.05 -4.14 13.67
C GLY A 552 23.59 -4.52 13.92
N TYR A 553 23.17 -5.68 13.42
CA TYR A 553 21.76 -6.12 13.45
C TYR A 553 21.62 -7.55 13.97
N ASP A 554 20.57 -7.77 14.76
CA ASP A 554 20.09 -9.08 15.17
C ASP A 554 18.74 -9.37 14.49
N ASN A 555 18.48 -10.64 14.16
CA ASN A 555 17.22 -11.02 13.54
C ASN A 555 16.16 -11.39 14.59
N MET A 556 15.00 -10.75 14.48
CA MET A 556 13.83 -11.09 15.28
C MET A 556 13.25 -12.46 14.85
N PRO A 557 12.91 -13.36 15.78
CA PRO A 557 12.24 -14.62 15.45
C PRO A 557 10.92 -14.43 14.69
N ILE A 558 10.52 -15.45 13.92
CA ILE A 558 9.28 -15.53 13.13
C ILE A 558 9.22 -14.54 11.95
N PHE A 559 9.32 -13.23 12.21
CA PHE A 559 9.25 -12.21 11.16
C PHE A 559 10.59 -11.97 10.46
N ASN A 560 11.71 -12.43 11.04
CA ASN A 560 13.06 -12.24 10.53
C ASN A 560 13.41 -10.77 10.26
N LEU A 561 12.91 -9.86 11.10
CA LEU A 561 13.17 -8.43 11.01
C LEU A 561 14.58 -8.11 11.52
N GLN A 562 15.33 -7.31 10.77
CA GLN A 562 16.66 -6.86 11.19
C GLN A 562 16.53 -5.73 12.20
N VAL A 563 16.78 -6.03 13.48
CA VAL A 563 16.71 -5.08 14.60
C VAL A 563 18.11 -4.57 14.94
N PRO A 564 18.37 -3.25 15.01
CA PRO A 564 19.69 -2.74 15.35
C PRO A 564 20.07 -3.09 16.79
N GLN A 565 21.35 -3.39 17.00
CA GLN A 565 21.90 -3.72 18.33
C GLN A 565 21.96 -2.52 19.28
N SER A 566 22.09 -1.31 18.72
CA SER A 566 22.08 -0.05 19.46
C SER A 566 21.54 1.09 18.59
N VAL A 567 20.95 2.08 19.26
CA VAL A 567 20.53 3.34 18.64
C VAL A 567 20.81 4.47 19.64
N SER A 568 21.45 5.54 19.18
CA SER A 568 21.76 6.70 20.02
C SER A 568 20.50 7.26 20.70
N ASN A 569 20.60 7.52 22.00
CA ASN A 569 19.50 8.03 22.84
C ASN A 569 18.27 7.12 22.96
N VAL A 570 18.39 5.84 22.62
CA VAL A 570 17.37 4.81 22.86
C VAL A 570 17.97 3.70 23.72
N PRO A 571 17.31 3.26 24.80
CA PRO A 571 17.82 2.16 25.62
C PRO A 571 17.90 0.84 24.82
N SER A 572 19.06 0.16 24.83
CA SER A 572 19.26 -1.06 24.04
C SER A 572 18.29 -2.18 24.41
N GLU A 573 17.86 -2.25 25.67
CA GLU A 573 16.92 -3.26 26.16
C GLU A 573 15.53 -3.18 25.50
N VAL A 574 15.15 -2.03 24.96
CA VAL A 574 13.85 -1.86 24.28
C VAL A 574 13.87 -2.21 22.79
N LEU A 575 15.07 -2.39 22.20
CA LEU A 575 15.22 -2.64 20.77
C LEU A 575 14.71 -4.02 20.37
N MET A 576 15.03 -5.06 21.17
CA MET A 576 14.46 -6.39 20.99
C MET A 576 13.26 -6.57 21.94
N PRO A 577 12.00 -6.56 21.45
CA PRO A 577 10.81 -6.50 22.31
C PRO A 577 10.70 -7.64 23.32
N GLN A 578 11.21 -8.82 22.97
CA GLN A 578 11.26 -9.98 23.89
C GLN A 578 11.93 -9.66 25.24
N ASN A 579 12.89 -8.73 25.26
CA ASN A 579 13.59 -8.32 26.48
C ASN A 579 12.74 -7.45 27.41
N CYS A 580 11.69 -6.83 26.89
CA CYS A 580 10.77 -5.99 27.66
C CYS A 580 9.62 -6.79 28.29
N TRP A 581 9.35 -8.00 27.82
CA TRP A 581 8.24 -8.81 28.30
C TRP A 581 8.64 -9.60 29.55
N ALA A 582 7.86 -9.47 30.62
CA ALA A 582 8.04 -10.25 31.84
C ALA A 582 7.80 -11.75 31.61
N ASP A 583 6.83 -12.08 30.76
CA ASP A 583 6.49 -13.46 30.34
C ASP A 583 6.91 -13.69 28.88
N ARG A 584 8.04 -14.39 28.70
CA ARG A 584 8.59 -14.73 27.38
C ARG A 584 7.75 -15.76 26.62
N GLU A 585 7.01 -16.61 27.31
CA GLU A 585 6.14 -17.59 26.67
C GLU A 585 4.92 -16.87 26.06
N ASN A 586 4.34 -15.94 26.82
CA ASN A 586 3.24 -15.11 26.32
C ASN A 586 3.69 -14.23 25.14
N TYR A 587 4.89 -13.63 25.21
CA TYR A 587 5.47 -12.91 24.07
C TYR A 587 5.49 -13.78 22.81
N THR A 588 6.01 -15.01 22.93
CA THR A 588 6.13 -15.93 21.79
C THR A 588 4.75 -16.30 21.23
N LYS A 589 3.75 -16.54 22.09
CA LYS A 589 2.37 -16.81 21.66
C LYS A 589 1.76 -15.62 20.92
N THR A 590 1.90 -14.41 21.45
CA THR A 590 1.38 -13.19 20.81
C THR A 590 2.10 -12.91 19.48
N LEU A 591 3.41 -13.17 19.41
CA LEU A 591 4.19 -13.01 18.19
C LEU A 591 3.72 -13.96 17.08
N THR A 592 3.54 -15.24 17.40
CA THR A 592 3.00 -16.24 16.47
C THR A 592 1.59 -15.87 16.03
N HIS A 593 0.74 -15.43 16.96
CA HIS A 593 -0.62 -15.00 16.63
C HIS A 593 -0.64 -13.81 15.66
N LEU A 594 0.22 -12.81 15.86
CA LEU A 594 0.33 -11.70 14.92
C LEU A 594 0.77 -12.18 13.54
N ALA A 595 1.74 -13.11 13.46
CA ALA A 595 2.19 -13.69 12.20
C ALA A 595 1.06 -14.42 11.44
N GLU A 596 0.20 -15.16 12.16
CA GLU A 596 -0.99 -15.80 11.58
C GLU A 596 -1.98 -14.77 11.00
N LEU A 597 -2.18 -13.63 11.67
CA LEU A 597 -3.03 -12.55 11.18
C LEU A 597 -2.48 -11.91 9.90
N PHE A 598 -1.16 -11.71 9.84
CA PHE A 598 -0.46 -11.25 8.64
C PHE A 598 -0.65 -12.23 7.47
N ASN A 599 -0.40 -13.53 7.69
CA ASN A 599 -0.59 -14.56 6.67
C ASN A 599 -2.05 -14.61 6.19
N LYS A 600 -3.02 -14.58 7.11
CA LYS A 600 -4.45 -14.56 6.77
C LYS A 600 -4.83 -13.32 5.95
N ASN A 601 -4.24 -12.17 6.24
CA ASN A 601 -4.48 -10.95 5.47
C ASN A 601 -3.90 -11.04 4.07
N PHE A 602 -2.69 -11.60 3.92
CA PHE A 602 -1.98 -11.64 2.66
C PHE A 602 -2.68 -12.51 1.59
N LYS A 603 -3.40 -13.56 2.02
CA LYS A 603 -4.24 -14.40 1.13
C LYS A 603 -5.22 -13.64 0.25
N LYS A 604 -5.59 -12.42 0.63
CA LYS A 604 -6.52 -11.57 -0.15
C LYS A 604 -5.91 -11.01 -1.44
N PHE A 605 -4.60 -11.15 -1.63
CA PHE A 605 -3.86 -10.55 -2.74
C PHE A 605 -3.21 -11.60 -3.67
N GLU A 606 -3.52 -12.88 -3.47
CA GLU A 606 -2.97 -14.01 -4.25
C GLU A 606 -3.36 -13.95 -5.74
N ASP A 607 -4.49 -13.32 -6.06
CA ASP A 607 -4.98 -13.10 -7.43
C ASP A 607 -4.28 -11.94 -8.16
N GLY A 608 -3.35 -11.24 -7.49
CA GLY A 608 -2.65 -10.07 -8.00
C GLY A 608 -1.64 -10.33 -9.12
N GLY A 609 -1.40 -11.59 -9.52
CA GLY A 609 -0.43 -11.99 -10.53
C GLY A 609 -0.70 -11.44 -11.94
N GLY A 610 -1.95 -11.06 -12.25
CA GLY A 610 -2.30 -10.43 -13.52
C GLY A 610 -1.86 -8.96 -13.67
N HIS A 611 -1.37 -8.33 -12.60
CA HIS A 611 -1.02 -6.90 -12.55
C HIS A 611 0.49 -6.64 -12.46
N VAL A 612 1.30 -7.69 -12.56
CA VAL A 612 2.76 -7.69 -12.48
C VAL A 612 3.30 -8.70 -13.50
N THR A 613 4.55 -8.59 -13.94
CA THR A 613 5.11 -9.63 -14.82
C THR A 613 5.17 -10.97 -14.07
N PRO A 614 5.12 -12.13 -14.75
CA PRO A 614 5.26 -13.42 -14.06
C PRO A 614 6.51 -13.50 -13.16
N GLU A 615 7.64 -12.91 -13.57
CA GLU A 615 8.87 -12.83 -12.77
C GLU A 615 8.76 -11.92 -11.53
N GLU A 616 7.96 -10.85 -11.59
CA GLU A 616 7.70 -9.96 -10.45
C GLU A 616 6.62 -10.51 -9.53
N ALA A 617 5.60 -11.17 -10.08
CA ALA A 617 4.64 -11.97 -9.35
C ALA A 617 5.40 -13.04 -8.57
N HIS A 618 6.27 -13.80 -9.23
CA HIS A 618 7.15 -14.80 -8.64
C HIS A 618 7.98 -14.13 -7.54
N LYS A 619 8.74 -13.05 -7.74
CA LYS A 619 9.51 -12.40 -6.64
C LYS A 619 8.68 -11.81 -5.48
N ILE A 620 7.44 -11.38 -5.73
CA ILE A 620 6.48 -10.93 -4.71
C ILE A 620 5.83 -12.13 -3.97
N LEU A 621 5.77 -13.29 -4.62
CA LEU A 621 5.15 -14.55 -4.18
C LEU A 621 6.17 -15.66 -3.85
N ASP A 622 7.47 -15.47 -4.07
CA ASP A 622 8.57 -16.45 -3.86
C ASP A 622 9.19 -16.27 -2.48
N SER A 623 8.86 -15.17 -1.83
CA SER A 623 8.86 -15.08 -0.38
C SER A 623 7.69 -15.86 0.26
N ASP A 624 6.82 -16.50 -0.54
CA ASP A 624 5.78 -17.39 -0.04
C ASP A 624 6.21 -18.87 -0.12
N PHE A 625 6.78 -19.36 0.98
CA PHE A 625 6.96 -20.79 1.22
C PHE A 625 5.64 -21.60 1.11
N ALA A 626 4.46 -20.97 1.06
CA ALA A 626 3.18 -21.65 0.83
C ALA A 626 2.95 -22.14 -0.60
N ARG A 627 3.71 -21.65 -1.61
CA ARG A 627 3.59 -22.10 -3.02
C ARG A 627 4.76 -22.94 -3.53
N LEU A 628 5.72 -23.27 -2.66
CA LEU A 628 6.89 -24.10 -3.01
C LEU A 628 6.51 -25.41 -3.73
N ALA A 629 5.41 -26.05 -3.31
CA ALA A 629 4.92 -27.27 -3.93
C ALA A 629 4.52 -27.07 -5.41
N GLU A 630 3.78 -25.99 -5.71
CA GLU A 630 3.32 -25.69 -7.07
C GLU A 630 4.47 -25.33 -8.00
N GLU A 631 5.48 -24.63 -7.50
CA GLU A 631 6.67 -24.28 -8.28
C GLU A 631 7.54 -25.50 -8.57
N CYS A 632 7.69 -26.41 -7.60
CA CYS A 632 8.34 -27.70 -7.84
C CYS A 632 7.58 -28.54 -8.87
N GLU A 633 6.25 -28.61 -8.78
CA GLU A 633 5.42 -29.29 -9.80
C GLU A 633 5.60 -28.65 -11.19
N ARG A 634 5.63 -27.31 -11.26
CA ARG A 634 5.87 -26.56 -12.51
C ARG A 634 7.22 -26.92 -13.12
N MET A 635 8.30 -26.91 -12.34
CA MET A 635 9.64 -27.23 -12.85
C MET A 635 9.72 -28.67 -13.36
N VAL A 636 9.13 -29.63 -12.64
CA VAL A 636 9.07 -31.02 -13.07
C VAL A 636 8.27 -31.15 -14.37
N HIS A 637 7.13 -30.47 -14.48
CA HIS A 637 6.32 -30.47 -15.69
C HIS A 637 7.06 -29.87 -16.91
N LEU A 638 7.88 -28.85 -16.68
CA LEU A 638 8.70 -28.20 -17.70
C LEU A 638 9.97 -28.99 -18.05
N GLY A 639 10.24 -30.09 -17.35
CA GLY A 639 11.25 -31.07 -17.73
C GLY A 639 12.37 -31.29 -16.72
N ALA A 640 12.33 -30.72 -15.51
CA ALA A 640 13.32 -31.03 -14.48
C ALA A 640 13.24 -32.50 -14.06
N ASP A 641 14.36 -33.23 -14.08
CA ASP A 641 14.40 -34.63 -13.62
C ASP A 641 14.48 -34.69 -12.09
N TRP A 642 15.29 -33.82 -11.50
CA TRP A 642 15.59 -33.74 -10.07
C TRP A 642 15.20 -32.35 -9.54
N LEU A 643 14.86 -32.30 -8.26
CA LEU A 643 14.74 -31.05 -7.52
C LEU A 643 15.90 -31.01 -6.52
N HIS A 644 16.84 -30.10 -6.78
CA HIS A 644 17.96 -29.82 -5.90
C HIS A 644 17.52 -28.85 -4.79
N VAL A 645 17.75 -29.23 -3.54
CA VAL A 645 17.22 -28.54 -2.36
C VAL A 645 18.38 -28.13 -1.45
N ASP A 646 18.76 -26.86 -1.53
CA ASP A 646 19.81 -26.30 -0.69
C ASP A 646 19.33 -26.09 0.76
N VAL A 647 20.01 -26.78 1.68
CA VAL A 647 19.79 -26.74 3.12
C VAL A 647 20.96 -26.05 3.79
N MET A 648 20.70 -24.91 4.43
CA MET A 648 21.71 -24.04 5.02
C MET A 648 21.33 -23.72 6.47
N ASP A 649 22.31 -23.71 7.38
CA ASP A 649 22.07 -23.59 8.83
C ASP A 649 22.47 -22.23 9.44
N GLY A 650 22.89 -21.26 8.63
CA GLY A 650 23.39 -19.96 9.10
C GLY A 650 24.75 -20.01 9.78
N HIS A 651 25.42 -21.17 9.84
CA HIS A 651 26.71 -21.36 10.50
C HIS A 651 27.81 -21.80 9.52
N PHE A 652 27.57 -22.85 8.71
CA PHE A 652 28.54 -23.30 7.71
C PHE A 652 28.61 -22.36 6.50
N VAL A 653 27.46 -21.75 6.20
CA VAL A 653 27.30 -20.60 5.32
C VAL A 653 26.44 -19.57 6.06
N PRO A 654 26.55 -18.26 5.77
CA PRO A 654 25.84 -17.22 6.52
C PRO A 654 24.31 -17.21 6.29
N ASN A 655 23.82 -18.01 5.36
CA ASN A 655 22.42 -18.12 4.96
C ASN A 655 21.70 -19.19 5.79
N LEU A 656 20.44 -18.93 6.15
CA LEU A 656 19.55 -19.92 6.74
C LEU A 656 18.43 -20.20 5.73
N THR A 657 18.25 -21.47 5.32
CA THR A 657 17.23 -21.85 4.32
C THR A 657 16.22 -22.85 4.88
N LEU A 658 15.98 -23.95 4.17
CA LEU A 658 14.93 -24.94 4.41
C LEU A 658 15.43 -26.03 5.35
N GLY A 659 14.51 -26.74 6.01
CA GLY A 659 14.84 -27.94 6.81
C GLY A 659 13.97 -29.14 6.45
N ALA A 660 14.24 -30.29 7.09
CA ALA A 660 13.50 -31.54 6.88
C ALA A 660 11.95 -31.42 6.93
N PRO A 661 11.32 -30.56 7.78
CA PRO A 661 9.86 -30.37 7.74
C PRO A 661 9.32 -29.84 6.40
N ILE A 662 10.10 -29.01 5.70
CA ILE A 662 9.73 -28.47 4.40
C ILE A 662 9.88 -29.55 3.33
N VAL A 663 10.98 -30.31 3.34
CA VAL A 663 11.18 -31.46 2.43
C VAL A 663 10.05 -32.49 2.60
N ARG A 664 9.65 -32.78 3.83
CA ARG A 664 8.52 -33.68 4.15
C ARG A 664 7.21 -33.17 3.57
N SER A 665 7.02 -31.85 3.55
CA SER A 665 5.83 -31.25 2.99
C SER A 665 5.88 -31.32 1.47
N LEU A 666 7.01 -30.95 0.86
CA LEU A 666 7.24 -31.00 -0.59
C LEU A 666 7.04 -32.41 -1.16
N ARG A 667 7.57 -33.44 -0.48
CA ARG A 667 7.43 -34.85 -0.90
C ARG A 667 5.97 -35.30 -1.08
N LYS A 668 5.00 -34.68 -0.39
CA LYS A 668 3.57 -35.01 -0.55
C LYS A 668 3.01 -34.56 -1.90
N HIS A 669 3.70 -33.65 -2.58
CA HIS A 669 3.25 -32.99 -3.80
C HIS A 669 4.09 -33.37 -5.03
N THR A 670 5.25 -34.01 -4.85
CA THR A 670 6.09 -34.41 -5.98
C THR A 670 6.70 -35.80 -5.80
N ALA A 671 6.69 -36.57 -6.90
CA ALA A 671 7.40 -37.82 -7.04
C ALA A 671 8.80 -37.64 -7.67
N ALA A 672 9.20 -36.41 -7.98
CA ALA A 672 10.53 -36.13 -8.53
C ALA A 672 11.63 -36.51 -7.52
N PHE A 673 12.81 -36.78 -8.06
CA PHE A 673 13.97 -37.12 -7.24
C PHE A 673 14.40 -35.90 -6.42
N LEU A 674 14.48 -36.02 -5.08
CA LEU A 674 14.87 -34.95 -4.18
C LEU A 674 16.32 -35.14 -3.74
N ASP A 675 17.20 -34.29 -4.29
CA ASP A 675 18.57 -34.14 -3.84
C ASP A 675 18.65 -33.05 -2.78
N VAL A 676 18.95 -33.42 -1.53
CA VAL A 676 19.15 -32.44 -0.46
C VAL A 676 20.64 -32.15 -0.33
N HIS A 677 21.01 -30.90 -0.57
CA HIS A 677 22.39 -30.43 -0.52
C HIS A 677 22.63 -29.65 0.78
N LEU A 678 23.46 -30.22 1.65
CA LEU A 678 23.66 -29.81 3.03
C LEU A 678 24.87 -28.91 3.17
N MET A 679 24.63 -27.60 3.16
CA MET A 679 25.55 -26.55 3.56
C MET A 679 25.39 -26.26 5.06
N VAL A 680 25.62 -27.28 5.90
CA VAL A 680 25.43 -27.21 7.36
C VAL A 680 26.67 -27.67 8.12
N SER A 681 26.83 -27.19 9.35
CA SER A 681 28.06 -27.38 10.14
C SER A 681 28.23 -28.79 10.69
N ASN A 682 27.12 -29.49 10.94
CA ASN A 682 27.11 -30.85 11.45
C ASN A 682 26.11 -31.72 10.66
N PRO A 683 26.47 -32.18 9.45
CA PRO A 683 25.54 -32.92 8.59
C PRO A 683 25.09 -34.26 9.23
N ALA A 684 25.95 -34.92 9.99
CA ALA A 684 25.64 -36.24 10.57
C ALA A 684 24.37 -36.27 11.43
N GLN A 685 24.04 -35.17 12.12
CA GLN A 685 22.86 -35.13 12.99
C GLN A 685 21.53 -35.15 12.22
N TRP A 686 21.52 -34.80 10.93
CA TRP A 686 20.29 -34.59 10.17
C TRP A 686 19.88 -35.78 9.28
N VAL A 687 20.72 -36.83 9.20
CA VAL A 687 20.48 -37.97 8.29
C VAL A 687 19.11 -38.60 8.52
N SER A 688 18.76 -38.88 9.78
CA SER A 688 17.47 -39.49 10.12
C SER A 688 16.30 -38.58 9.77
N ASP A 689 16.45 -37.27 9.94
CA ASP A 689 15.36 -36.31 9.70
C ASP A 689 15.04 -36.18 8.22
N PHE A 690 16.07 -36.10 7.37
CA PHE A 690 15.90 -36.00 5.92
C PHE A 690 15.47 -37.33 5.29
N ALA A 691 15.96 -38.47 5.79
CA ALA A 691 15.43 -39.78 5.38
C ALA A 691 13.94 -39.90 5.72
N ALA A 692 13.54 -39.53 6.94
CA ALA A 692 12.14 -39.54 7.34
C ALA A 692 11.29 -38.50 6.60
N ALA A 693 11.90 -37.43 6.07
CA ALA A 693 11.24 -36.44 5.22
C ALA A 693 11.06 -36.93 3.77
N GLY A 694 11.71 -38.03 3.39
CA GLY A 694 11.64 -38.61 2.06
C GLY A 694 12.59 -37.96 1.07
N ALA A 695 13.78 -37.51 1.50
CA ALA A 695 14.86 -37.20 0.57
C ALA A 695 15.34 -38.48 -0.13
N ASP A 696 15.76 -38.38 -1.40
CA ASP A 696 16.31 -39.53 -2.15
C ASP A 696 17.84 -39.54 -2.12
N MET A 697 18.47 -38.37 -2.19
CA MET A 697 19.91 -38.19 -2.09
C MET A 697 20.26 -37.19 -1.00
N TYR A 698 21.35 -37.48 -0.28
CA TYR A 698 21.87 -36.66 0.79
C TYR A 698 23.31 -36.27 0.46
N THR A 699 23.50 -35.04 0.02
CA THR A 699 24.78 -34.49 -0.44
C THR A 699 25.35 -33.56 0.62
N PHE A 700 26.55 -33.82 1.16
CA PHE A 700 27.13 -33.01 2.23
C PHE A 700 28.55 -32.56 1.95
N HIS A 701 28.97 -31.46 2.58
CA HIS A 701 30.31 -30.91 2.41
C HIS A 701 31.38 -31.68 3.17
N LEU A 702 32.47 -32.03 2.47
CA LEU A 702 33.67 -32.59 3.09
C LEU A 702 34.23 -31.65 4.16
N GLU A 703 34.21 -30.34 3.90
CA GLU A 703 34.71 -29.32 4.82
C GLU A 703 33.88 -29.23 6.10
N ALA A 704 32.58 -29.52 6.03
CA ALA A 704 31.70 -29.51 7.19
C ALA A 704 32.06 -30.65 8.16
N VAL A 705 32.28 -31.85 7.64
CA VAL A 705 32.65 -33.02 8.46
C VAL A 705 34.04 -32.85 9.07
N ALA A 706 34.95 -32.18 8.37
CA ALA A 706 36.28 -31.85 8.87
C ALA A 706 36.32 -30.63 9.81
N GLY A 707 35.18 -29.95 10.04
CA GLY A 707 35.15 -28.71 10.84
C GLY A 707 36.00 -27.58 10.25
N GLY A 708 36.22 -27.58 8.93
CA GLY A 708 37.11 -26.64 8.23
C GLY A 708 38.61 -26.96 8.30
N ASP A 709 39.02 -28.05 8.97
CA ASP A 709 40.42 -28.45 9.10
C ASP A 709 40.91 -29.25 7.88
N LEU A 710 41.40 -28.52 6.87
CA LEU A 710 41.97 -29.11 5.66
C LEU A 710 43.26 -29.89 5.91
N GLU A 711 44.01 -29.57 6.98
CA GLU A 711 45.25 -30.29 7.33
C GLU A 711 44.93 -31.69 7.86
N ALA A 712 43.87 -31.81 8.68
CA ALA A 712 43.37 -33.11 9.14
C ALA A 712 42.94 -34.02 7.97
N LEU A 713 42.31 -33.45 6.94
CA LEU A 713 41.93 -34.18 5.73
C LEU A 713 43.16 -34.68 4.95
N GLN A 714 44.20 -33.85 4.82
CA GLN A 714 45.44 -34.24 4.16
C GLN A 714 46.20 -35.31 4.95
N ALA A 715 46.26 -35.18 6.28
CA ALA A 715 46.93 -36.12 7.17
C ALA A 715 46.29 -37.52 7.15
N ALA A 716 44.98 -37.60 6.90
CA ALA A 716 44.26 -38.87 6.79
C ALA A 716 44.67 -39.69 5.55
N GLY A 717 45.30 -39.06 4.55
CA GLY A 717 45.87 -39.72 3.39
C GLY A 717 44.87 -40.60 2.63
N SER A 718 45.32 -41.76 2.16
CA SER A 718 44.48 -42.69 1.38
C SER A 718 43.39 -43.39 2.21
N ALA A 719 43.44 -43.31 3.54
CA ALA A 719 42.44 -43.90 4.41
C ALA A 719 41.21 -43.00 4.58
N GLY A 720 41.36 -41.68 4.38
CA GLY A 720 40.31 -40.72 4.67
C GLY A 720 39.98 -40.58 6.16
N LEU A 721 39.29 -39.51 6.53
CA LEU A 721 38.70 -39.34 7.85
C LEU A 721 37.59 -40.38 8.11
N PRO A 722 37.65 -41.13 9.23
CA PRO A 722 36.63 -42.11 9.61
C PRO A 722 35.22 -41.51 9.68
N ALA A 723 35.08 -40.29 10.20
CA ALA A 723 33.78 -39.62 10.34
C ALA A 723 33.04 -39.43 9.00
N VAL A 724 33.78 -39.28 7.89
CA VAL A 724 33.17 -39.18 6.55
C VAL A 724 32.67 -40.55 6.10
N HIS A 725 33.44 -41.63 6.32
CA HIS A 725 33.00 -43.00 6.03
C HIS A 725 31.77 -43.39 6.85
N ASP A 726 31.77 -43.05 8.14
CA ASP A 726 30.64 -43.32 9.04
C ASP A 726 29.38 -42.58 8.58
N LEU A 727 29.52 -41.33 8.11
CA LEU A 727 28.40 -40.56 7.59
C LEU A 727 27.86 -41.14 6.27
N VAL A 728 28.73 -41.52 5.33
CA VAL A 728 28.31 -42.19 4.08
C VAL A 728 27.56 -43.49 4.40
N ALA A 729 28.08 -44.29 5.33
CA ALA A 729 27.44 -45.52 5.77
C ALA A 729 26.08 -45.26 6.43
N ALA A 730 25.96 -44.21 7.26
CA ALA A 730 24.71 -43.82 7.90
C ALA A 730 23.65 -43.36 6.88
N VAL A 731 24.04 -42.58 5.88
CA VAL A 731 23.14 -42.14 4.78
C VAL A 731 22.59 -43.35 4.03
N LYS A 732 23.46 -44.30 3.64
CA LYS A 732 23.04 -45.52 2.94
C LYS A 732 22.19 -46.44 3.81
N ALA A 733 22.52 -46.56 5.09
CA ALA A 733 21.72 -47.34 6.04
C ALA A 733 20.31 -46.74 6.25
N ALA A 734 20.17 -45.42 6.09
CA ALA A 734 18.88 -44.72 6.15
C ALA A 734 18.07 -44.82 4.83
N GLY A 735 18.61 -45.48 3.79
CA GLY A 735 17.93 -45.72 2.52
C GLY A 735 18.05 -44.61 1.48
N MET A 736 18.94 -43.64 1.69
CA MET A 736 19.21 -42.55 0.74
C MET A 736 20.50 -42.84 -0.05
N LEU A 737 20.64 -42.22 -1.23
CA LEU A 737 21.90 -42.15 -1.96
C LEU A 737 22.85 -41.13 -1.31
N ALA A 738 24.15 -41.39 -1.38
CA ALA A 738 25.18 -40.58 -0.73
C ALA A 738 25.95 -39.72 -1.74
N GLY A 739 25.82 -38.40 -1.58
CA GLY A 739 26.61 -37.40 -2.29
C GLY A 739 27.68 -36.77 -1.39
N LEU A 740 28.83 -36.42 -1.97
CA LEU A 740 29.87 -35.64 -1.27
C LEU A 740 30.29 -34.46 -2.13
N THR A 741 30.38 -33.28 -1.52
CA THR A 741 30.74 -32.03 -2.21
C THR A 741 31.99 -31.36 -1.63
N VAL A 742 32.63 -30.52 -2.44
CA VAL A 742 33.78 -29.68 -2.08
C VAL A 742 33.62 -28.26 -2.60
N LYS A 743 34.08 -27.30 -1.80
CA LYS A 743 34.18 -25.88 -2.15
C LYS A 743 35.22 -25.62 -3.24
N PRO A 744 35.19 -24.45 -3.91
CA PRO A 744 36.22 -24.05 -4.88
C PRO A 744 37.66 -24.12 -4.33
N GLY A 745 37.86 -23.71 -3.08
CA GLY A 745 39.18 -23.74 -2.42
C GLY A 745 39.70 -25.14 -2.06
N THR A 746 38.87 -26.18 -2.07
CA THR A 746 39.25 -27.51 -1.58
C THR A 746 39.76 -28.40 -2.72
N PRO A 747 40.95 -29.03 -2.58
CA PRO A 747 41.48 -29.95 -3.58
C PRO A 747 40.58 -31.18 -3.79
N VAL A 748 40.33 -31.52 -5.06
CA VAL A 748 39.42 -32.63 -5.44
C VAL A 748 40.01 -34.00 -5.07
N GLU A 749 41.33 -34.11 -4.96
CA GLU A 749 42.04 -35.32 -4.59
C GLU A 749 41.65 -35.82 -3.19
N LEU A 750 41.19 -34.92 -2.32
CA LEU A 750 40.72 -35.26 -0.98
C LEU A 750 39.42 -36.09 -0.99
N LEU A 751 38.70 -36.11 -2.13
CA LEU A 751 37.51 -36.96 -2.30
C LEU A 751 37.86 -38.43 -2.57
N LEU A 752 39.06 -38.71 -3.08
CA LEU A 752 39.43 -40.03 -3.62
C LEU A 752 39.21 -41.23 -2.67
N PRO A 753 39.46 -41.13 -1.35
CA PRO A 753 39.20 -42.24 -0.42
C PRO A 753 37.71 -42.64 -0.36
N TYR A 754 36.82 -41.70 -0.65
CA TYR A 754 35.38 -41.85 -0.46
C TYR A 754 34.64 -42.23 -1.73
N VAL A 755 35.13 -41.82 -2.92
CA VAL A 755 34.46 -42.04 -4.21
C VAL A 755 33.90 -43.46 -4.42
N PRO A 756 34.60 -44.57 -4.07
CA PRO A 756 34.05 -45.92 -4.24
C PRO A 756 32.78 -46.21 -3.45
N GLN A 757 32.45 -45.37 -2.46
CA GLN A 757 31.29 -45.49 -1.59
C GLN A 757 30.20 -44.49 -1.95
N LEU A 758 30.45 -43.53 -2.85
CA LEU A 758 29.52 -42.47 -3.19
C LEU A 758 28.71 -42.83 -4.43
N ASP A 759 27.49 -42.31 -4.48
CA ASP A 759 26.61 -42.41 -5.64
C ASP A 759 26.79 -41.19 -6.55
N MET A 760 27.19 -40.04 -5.98
CA MET A 760 27.47 -38.80 -6.69
C MET A 760 28.59 -38.00 -6.02
N VAL A 761 29.35 -37.24 -6.81
CA VAL A 761 30.20 -36.15 -6.34
C VAL A 761 29.70 -34.83 -6.90
N LEU A 762 29.50 -33.84 -6.03
CA LEU A 762 29.14 -32.48 -6.41
C LEU A 762 30.39 -31.58 -6.37
N ILE A 763 30.61 -30.81 -7.44
CA ILE A 763 31.64 -29.80 -7.53
C ILE A 763 31.00 -28.41 -7.48
N MET A 764 31.28 -27.68 -6.41
CA MET A 764 30.92 -26.26 -6.34
C MET A 764 31.79 -25.46 -7.30
N SER A 765 31.15 -24.78 -8.23
CA SER A 765 31.78 -23.85 -9.17
C SER A 765 31.65 -22.37 -8.74
N VAL A 766 31.13 -22.14 -7.53
CA VAL A 766 31.07 -20.87 -6.80
C VAL A 766 31.21 -21.16 -5.30
N GLU A 767 31.40 -20.15 -4.45
CA GLU A 767 31.37 -20.38 -2.99
C GLU A 767 29.94 -20.74 -2.53
N PRO A 768 29.74 -21.76 -1.69
CA PRO A 768 28.40 -22.14 -1.22
C PRO A 768 27.75 -21.03 -0.39
N GLY A 769 26.42 -20.95 -0.46
CA GLY A 769 25.59 -20.06 0.37
C GLY A 769 24.71 -19.08 -0.41
N PHE A 770 25.29 -18.31 -1.34
CA PHE A 770 24.53 -17.31 -2.11
C PHE A 770 24.31 -17.74 -3.57
N GLY A 771 23.06 -17.71 -4.03
CA GLY A 771 22.72 -17.86 -5.44
C GLY A 771 23.15 -16.66 -6.30
N GLY A 772 23.24 -16.85 -7.62
CA GLY A 772 23.54 -15.77 -8.59
C GLY A 772 25.02 -15.40 -8.74
N GLN A 773 25.93 -16.14 -8.11
CA GLN A 773 27.37 -15.97 -8.30
C GLN A 773 27.83 -16.43 -9.70
N SER A 774 28.92 -15.83 -10.20
CA SER A 774 29.46 -16.14 -11.52
C SER A 774 30.23 -17.46 -11.52
N PHE A 775 29.94 -18.31 -12.51
CA PHE A 775 30.61 -19.58 -12.76
C PHE A 775 32.15 -19.44 -12.78
N MET A 776 32.85 -20.27 -12.02
CA MET A 776 34.32 -20.35 -11.99
C MET A 776 34.85 -21.45 -12.91
N PRO A 777 35.35 -21.13 -14.12
CA PRO A 777 35.70 -22.15 -15.13
C PRO A 777 36.88 -23.05 -14.73
N ASP A 778 37.75 -22.57 -13.85
CA ASP A 778 38.89 -23.31 -13.32
C ASP A 778 38.48 -24.52 -12.47
N GLN A 779 37.26 -24.49 -11.89
CA GLN A 779 36.71 -25.61 -11.13
C GLN A 779 36.41 -26.83 -12.01
N MET A 780 36.25 -26.63 -13.33
CA MET A 780 36.05 -27.73 -14.28
C MET A 780 37.28 -28.63 -14.40
N ASN A 781 38.46 -28.20 -13.96
CA ASN A 781 39.62 -29.08 -13.82
C ASN A 781 39.36 -30.21 -12.82
N LYS A 782 38.58 -29.95 -11.77
CA LYS A 782 38.17 -30.97 -10.78
C LYS A 782 37.23 -32.00 -11.41
N VAL A 783 36.28 -31.53 -12.22
CA VAL A 783 35.35 -32.39 -12.97
C VAL A 783 36.12 -33.31 -13.94
N ARG A 784 37.05 -32.76 -14.73
CA ARG A 784 37.90 -33.55 -15.65
C ARG A 784 38.73 -34.60 -14.91
N PHE A 785 39.31 -34.21 -13.78
CA PHE A 785 40.09 -35.11 -12.93
C PHE A 785 39.26 -36.30 -12.46
N LEU A 786 38.05 -36.05 -11.95
CA LEU A 786 37.15 -37.10 -11.50
C LEU A 786 36.66 -37.97 -12.66
N ARG A 787 36.21 -37.38 -13.77
CA ARG A 787 35.70 -38.13 -14.93
C ARG A 787 36.77 -39.05 -15.53
N ALA A 788 38.02 -38.58 -15.61
CA ALA A 788 39.13 -39.39 -16.13
C ALA A 788 39.43 -40.63 -15.26
N LYS A 789 39.22 -40.52 -13.94
CA LYS A 789 39.50 -41.61 -12.99
C LYS A 789 38.29 -42.50 -12.72
N PHE A 790 37.09 -41.95 -12.81
CA PHE A 790 35.82 -42.62 -12.53
C PHE A 790 34.83 -42.36 -13.68
N PRO A 791 34.95 -43.11 -14.79
CA PRO A 791 34.17 -42.85 -16.01
C PRO A 791 32.66 -42.93 -15.83
N ASP A 792 32.18 -43.71 -14.85
CA ASP A 792 30.75 -43.97 -14.63
C ASP A 792 30.16 -43.18 -13.44
N LEU A 793 30.96 -42.37 -12.75
CA LEU A 793 30.50 -41.62 -11.56
C LEU A 793 29.51 -40.52 -11.98
N TYR A 794 28.45 -40.29 -11.19
CA TYR A 794 27.68 -39.06 -11.31
C TYR A 794 28.48 -37.88 -10.76
N ILE A 795 28.77 -36.92 -11.61
CA ILE A 795 29.47 -35.68 -11.27
C ILE A 795 28.51 -34.54 -11.51
N GLU A 796 28.04 -33.96 -10.42
CA GLU A 796 27.17 -32.80 -10.40
C GLU A 796 27.99 -31.52 -10.32
N VAL A 797 27.51 -30.46 -10.97
CA VAL A 797 28.07 -29.11 -10.83
C VAL A 797 26.95 -28.18 -10.36
N ASP A 798 27.27 -27.38 -9.34
CA ASP A 798 26.40 -26.32 -8.82
C ASP A 798 27.14 -24.98 -8.81
N GLY A 799 26.43 -23.91 -9.14
CA GLY A 799 26.92 -22.54 -9.24
C GLY A 799 27.01 -21.99 -10.66
N GLY A 800 26.35 -20.87 -10.95
CA GLY A 800 26.56 -20.09 -12.18
C GLY A 800 26.27 -20.80 -13.52
N LEU A 801 25.60 -21.94 -13.52
CA LEU A 801 25.26 -22.69 -14.73
C LEU A 801 24.09 -22.04 -15.48
N ALA A 802 24.32 -21.78 -16.76
CA ALA A 802 23.43 -21.10 -17.69
C ALA A 802 23.74 -21.56 -19.13
N PRO A 803 22.91 -21.22 -20.14
CA PRO A 803 23.14 -21.64 -21.53
C PRO A 803 24.52 -21.29 -22.11
N ASP A 804 25.16 -20.22 -21.63
CA ASP A 804 26.49 -19.78 -22.04
C ASP A 804 27.64 -20.45 -21.28
N THR A 805 27.40 -21.02 -20.10
CA THR A 805 28.42 -21.67 -19.26
C THR A 805 28.34 -23.19 -19.26
N ILE A 806 27.17 -23.77 -19.59
CA ILE A 806 26.93 -25.22 -19.54
C ILE A 806 27.89 -26.04 -20.40
N GLY A 807 28.28 -25.51 -21.57
CA GLY A 807 29.19 -26.20 -22.48
C GLY A 807 30.54 -26.52 -21.83
N ALA A 808 31.04 -25.65 -20.96
CA ALA A 808 32.30 -25.88 -20.24
C ALA A 808 32.19 -27.01 -19.22
N ALA A 809 31.05 -27.10 -18.52
CA ALA A 809 30.79 -28.16 -17.54
C ALA A 809 30.53 -29.51 -18.20
N ALA A 810 29.69 -29.53 -19.23
CA ALA A 810 29.41 -30.72 -20.02
C ALA A 810 30.69 -31.30 -20.66
N ALA A 811 31.51 -30.46 -21.32
CA ALA A 811 32.77 -30.88 -21.91
C ALA A 811 33.82 -31.35 -20.89
N ALA A 812 33.71 -30.92 -19.63
CA ALA A 812 34.56 -31.39 -18.54
C ALA A 812 34.16 -32.78 -18.03
N GLY A 813 32.95 -33.23 -18.35
CA GLY A 813 32.41 -34.53 -17.94
C GLY A 813 31.36 -34.45 -16.83
N ALA A 814 30.75 -33.29 -16.58
CA ALA A 814 29.59 -33.20 -15.69
C ALA A 814 28.37 -33.86 -16.35
N ASN A 815 27.61 -34.63 -15.58
CA ASN A 815 26.41 -35.33 -16.06
C ASN A 815 25.18 -35.15 -15.15
N ALA A 816 25.29 -34.30 -14.13
CA ALA A 816 24.18 -33.73 -13.36
C ALA A 816 24.44 -32.21 -13.21
N ILE A 817 23.39 -31.39 -13.31
CA ILE A 817 23.54 -29.93 -13.48
C ILE A 817 22.51 -29.22 -12.60
N VAL A 818 22.99 -28.35 -11.73
CA VAL A 818 22.15 -27.48 -10.89
C VAL A 818 22.16 -26.07 -11.47
N ALA A 819 20.98 -25.59 -11.87
CA ALA A 819 20.82 -24.26 -12.48
C ALA A 819 19.61 -23.53 -11.89
N GLY A 820 19.77 -22.88 -10.74
CA GLY A 820 18.70 -22.09 -10.13
C GLY A 820 18.42 -20.80 -10.91
N SER A 821 19.27 -19.80 -10.76
CA SER A 821 18.99 -18.43 -11.25
C SER A 821 18.74 -18.33 -12.76
N ALA A 822 19.37 -19.18 -13.56
CA ALA A 822 19.20 -19.19 -15.02
C ALA A 822 17.84 -19.77 -15.46
N ILE A 823 17.30 -20.75 -14.75
CA ILE A 823 15.99 -21.36 -15.06
C ILE A 823 14.87 -20.48 -14.53
N PHE A 824 14.92 -20.14 -13.24
CA PHE A 824 13.86 -19.34 -12.60
C PHE A 824 13.81 -17.89 -13.10
N GLY A 825 14.92 -17.37 -13.64
CA GLY A 825 15.00 -16.04 -14.23
C GLY A 825 14.78 -15.99 -15.75
N ALA A 826 14.36 -17.09 -16.38
CA ALA A 826 14.13 -17.13 -17.82
C ALA A 826 12.66 -16.93 -18.18
N ALA A 827 12.42 -16.22 -19.29
CA ALA A 827 11.08 -16.09 -19.88
C ALA A 827 10.48 -17.44 -20.31
N ASP A 828 11.34 -18.40 -20.69
CA ASP A 828 10.96 -19.78 -20.99
C ASP A 828 11.91 -20.75 -20.25
N PRO A 829 11.56 -21.13 -19.00
CA PRO A 829 12.37 -22.05 -18.20
C PRO A 829 12.52 -23.44 -18.85
N GLY A 830 11.51 -23.91 -19.59
CA GLY A 830 11.53 -25.19 -20.29
C GLY A 830 12.57 -25.21 -21.42
N ALA A 831 12.65 -24.14 -22.21
CA ALA A 831 13.65 -24.00 -23.25
C ALA A 831 15.09 -23.94 -22.68
N VAL A 832 15.28 -23.26 -21.54
CA VAL A 832 16.58 -23.24 -20.85
C VAL A 832 16.95 -24.64 -20.36
N MET A 833 16.05 -25.33 -19.67
CA MET A 833 16.28 -26.71 -19.22
C MET A 833 16.64 -27.66 -20.37
N HIS A 834 15.91 -27.57 -21.49
CA HIS A 834 16.23 -28.34 -22.69
C HIS A 834 17.62 -28.03 -23.24
N THR A 835 18.01 -26.76 -23.27
CA THR A 835 19.34 -26.34 -23.73
C THR A 835 20.45 -26.90 -22.84
N LEU A 836 20.27 -26.83 -21.51
CA LEU A 836 21.23 -27.36 -20.57
C LEU A 836 21.39 -28.87 -20.71
N ARG A 837 20.26 -29.60 -20.83
CA ARG A 837 20.25 -31.05 -21.03
C ARG A 837 20.91 -31.46 -22.33
N ALA A 838 20.55 -30.80 -23.44
CA ALA A 838 21.12 -31.09 -24.76
C ALA A 838 22.64 -30.95 -24.76
N ALA A 839 23.20 -29.93 -24.10
CA ALA A 839 24.65 -29.75 -24.01
C ALA A 839 25.34 -30.92 -23.28
N VAL A 840 24.72 -31.46 -22.22
CA VAL A 840 25.24 -32.63 -21.49
C VAL A 840 25.13 -33.90 -22.33
N ASP A 841 23.99 -34.13 -22.97
CA ASP A 841 23.74 -35.31 -23.82
C ASP A 841 24.67 -35.33 -25.05
N GLU A 842 24.90 -34.17 -25.67
CA GLU A 842 25.85 -34.01 -26.78
C GLU A 842 27.29 -34.30 -26.36
N ALA A 843 27.71 -33.81 -25.18
CA ALA A 843 29.05 -34.11 -24.66
C ALA A 843 29.23 -35.60 -24.34
N ALA A 844 28.20 -36.25 -23.79
CA ALA A 844 28.21 -37.68 -23.49
C ALA A 844 28.30 -38.55 -24.76
N THR A 845 27.58 -38.17 -25.82
CA THR A 845 27.57 -38.91 -27.10
C THR A 845 28.80 -38.61 -27.97
N GLY A 846 29.33 -37.39 -27.95
CA GLY A 846 30.57 -37.01 -28.65
C GLY A 846 31.82 -37.70 -28.12
N GLY A 847 31.88 -37.98 -26.80
CA GLY A 847 32.97 -38.74 -26.19
C GLY A 847 33.03 -40.21 -26.64
N ALA A 848 31.88 -40.85 -26.89
CA ALA A 848 31.80 -42.23 -27.36
C ALA A 848 32.30 -42.40 -28.81
N ALA A 849 32.14 -41.39 -29.67
CA ALA A 849 32.65 -41.40 -31.04
C ALA A 849 34.16 -41.16 -31.13
N ALA A 850 34.75 -40.41 -30.19
CA ALA A 850 36.19 -40.16 -30.12
C ALA A 850 36.98 -41.31 -29.47
N ALA A 851 36.36 -42.11 -28.59
CA ALA A 851 36.98 -43.28 -27.96
C ALA A 851 36.95 -44.56 -28.84
N ALA A 852 36.22 -44.52 -29.96
CA ALA A 852 36.13 -45.61 -30.94
C ALA A 852 37.09 -45.45 -32.15
N GLN A 853 37.89 -44.39 -32.18
CA GLN A 853 39.04 -44.18 -33.09
C GLN A 853 40.34 -44.32 -32.31
#